data_AF-A0A9D8FQ08-F1
#
_entry.id   AF-A0A9D8FQ08-F1
#
_cell.length_a   1.000
_cell.length_b   1.000
_cell.length_c   1.000
_cell.angle_alpha   90.00
_cell.angle_beta   90.00
_cell.angle_gamma   90.00
#
_symmetry.space_group_name_H-M   'P 1'
#
loop_
_entity.id
_entity.type
_entity.pdbx_description
1 polymer ?
#
loop_
_entity_poly.entity_id
_entity_poly.type
_entity_poly.pdbx_seq_one_letter_code
_entity_poly.pdbx_strand_id
1 'polypeptide(L)'
;MKYNIYFCSLFLILIGIQSIVSAQVPSSEKRYVRIGTLQSHFSAYGSERAWNNVYYEGLIWPANYNQQDNAVIKRYWVAAQDFVDEKNEQWEAYGIYFAADYVEQSLFPVELKQTAKFKLPVIYVDGNNVSAPYEGDIDDINPEQIPDRIITNVVNTSMGLTMTRRILAFSQQYHDNYYIKEFIFTNTGNIDFDDDIELTAPLKGVRIGQGVRYSVCREGAYNIGDGQSWGKHSWVTKRGENYPDHANELITEQNPIVDWIRCGFSWAGQSAKNSYDNIGAPKITTTGRLTAPQHAGIGVLHVDKSAADLTDDPFQPAVLGWHAGDTYPKVGNLQKTDEANMIRLYNMLSGTPYYGLGGTDRMDETYLSSITDRVEPFAIHNDGGGTNVWICYGPFDLEHGESIRIVEVEAINGLNRQLCESVGKQWLESGGSYILPDGSTTSNRDEFKNTWVYTGKDSIMLSFGRAKRNFDLDYQIPQPPLPPPLFNVQSGGDRISLFWSVSESEGNGDFAGYKIFRAVGKPDTTYEEIATLTSGVTQYDDETPVRGFSYYYYLVAFNDGSNNTTGEANPTGLLHSGRFYTQTTEPAYLRRKPGTALDSIRVVPNPYNIRAKDFLYPNEPDKITFLEIPPQCLIKIFTERGDLIHEIDHTDGSGDESWNSVTSSRQVVVSGVYIAYFEVTQNYVNKETGDIIYKKGQTAIRKFVIIR
;
A
#
# COMPACT_ATOMS: atom_id res chain seq x y z
N MET A 1 -43.22 -25.41 -58.07
CA MET A 1 -42.33 -26.51 -57.70
C MET A 1 -41.50 -26.03 -56.52
N LYS A 2 -41.93 -26.34 -55.29
CA LYS A 2 -41.33 -25.93 -54.01
C LYS A 2 -41.12 -27.23 -53.22
N TYR A 3 -39.88 -27.53 -52.83
CA TYR A 3 -39.59 -28.61 -51.90
C TYR A 3 -38.85 -28.02 -50.69
N ASN A 4 -39.52 -28.11 -49.54
CA ASN A 4 -38.99 -27.86 -48.21
C ASN A 4 -38.11 -29.06 -47.79
N ILE A 5 -36.95 -28.79 -47.18
CA ILE A 5 -36.14 -29.80 -46.50
C ILE A 5 -36.18 -29.49 -45.01
N TYR A 6 -36.64 -30.48 -44.25
CA TYR A 6 -36.68 -30.51 -42.79
C TYR A 6 -35.28 -30.72 -42.21
N PHE A 7 -34.90 -29.93 -41.21
CA PHE A 7 -33.68 -30.10 -40.43
C PHE A 7 -34.02 -30.89 -39.15
N CYS A 8 -33.45 -32.09 -39.00
CA CYS A 8 -33.54 -32.89 -37.78
C CYS A 8 -32.62 -32.31 -36.69
N SER A 9 -33.19 -32.03 -35.52
CA SER A 9 -32.47 -31.66 -34.30
C SER A 9 -31.92 -32.91 -33.61
N LEU A 10 -30.61 -32.97 -33.40
CA LEU A 10 -29.96 -33.96 -32.52
C LEU A 10 -29.74 -33.28 -31.15
N PHE A 11 -30.46 -33.74 -30.13
CA PHE A 11 -30.30 -33.28 -28.75
C PHE A 11 -29.21 -34.13 -28.07
N LEU A 12 -28.07 -33.53 -27.73
CA LEU A 12 -27.01 -34.14 -26.94
C LEU A 12 -27.21 -33.69 -25.48
N ILE A 13 -27.65 -34.62 -24.63
CA ILE A 13 -27.76 -34.43 -23.18
C ILE A 13 -26.36 -34.64 -22.59
N LEU A 14 -25.67 -33.54 -22.25
CA LEU A 14 -24.49 -33.57 -21.40
C LEU A 14 -24.95 -33.56 -19.93
N ILE A 15 -24.87 -34.72 -19.29
CA ILE A 15 -24.93 -34.84 -17.82
C ILE A 15 -23.58 -34.33 -17.32
N GLY A 16 -23.55 -33.08 -16.87
CA GLY A 16 -22.40 -32.52 -16.17
C GLY A 16 -22.32 -33.13 -14.77
N ILE A 17 -21.40 -34.08 -14.58
CA ILE A 17 -20.85 -34.36 -13.26
C ILE A 17 -20.01 -33.12 -12.92
N GLN A 18 -20.54 -32.24 -12.07
CA GLN A 18 -19.73 -31.22 -11.40
C GLN A 18 -18.86 -31.95 -10.37
N SER A 19 -17.73 -32.48 -10.83
CA SER A 19 -16.58 -32.61 -9.94
C SER A 19 -16.20 -31.20 -9.55
N ILE A 20 -16.30 -30.86 -8.27
CA ILE A 20 -15.61 -29.69 -7.72
C ILE A 20 -14.13 -30.05 -7.86
N VAL A 21 -13.54 -29.66 -8.98
CA VAL A 21 -12.09 -29.66 -9.09
C VAL A 21 -11.66 -28.48 -8.23
N SER A 22 -11.15 -28.75 -7.03
CA SER A 22 -10.42 -27.75 -6.25
C SER A 22 -9.30 -27.22 -7.14
N ALA A 23 -9.51 -26.03 -7.69
CA ALA A 23 -8.58 -25.43 -8.64
C ALA A 23 -7.32 -25.05 -7.87
N GLN A 24 -6.21 -25.70 -8.18
CA GLN A 24 -4.89 -25.39 -7.63
C GLN A 24 -4.61 -23.89 -7.69
N VAL A 25 -4.28 -23.27 -6.55
CA VAL A 25 -3.88 -21.85 -6.54
C VAL A 25 -2.38 -21.75 -6.84
N PRO A 26 -1.97 -21.03 -7.91
CA PRO A 26 -0.56 -20.91 -8.25
C PRO A 26 0.26 -20.23 -7.14
N SER A 27 1.50 -20.68 -6.93
CA SER A 27 2.40 -20.11 -5.91
C SER A 27 2.76 -18.64 -6.14
N SER A 28 2.67 -18.18 -7.39
CA SER A 28 2.89 -16.79 -7.79
C SER A 28 1.71 -15.87 -7.50
N GLU A 29 0.53 -16.43 -7.18
CA GLU A 29 -0.68 -15.65 -6.96
C GLU A 29 -0.54 -14.78 -5.70
N LYS A 30 -1.01 -13.53 -5.82
CA LYS A 30 -0.97 -12.53 -4.75
C LYS A 30 -2.31 -11.81 -4.67
N ARG A 31 -2.66 -11.33 -3.48
CA ARG A 31 -3.71 -10.32 -3.25
C ARG A 31 -3.10 -9.07 -2.66
N TYR A 32 -3.60 -7.92 -3.09
CA TYR A 32 -3.09 -6.61 -2.68
C TYR A 32 -4.16 -5.85 -1.91
N VAL A 33 -3.73 -5.24 -0.80
CA VAL A 33 -4.57 -4.34 -0.01
C VAL A 33 -4.02 -2.92 -0.14
N ARG A 34 -4.83 -2.02 -0.72
CA ARG A 34 -4.43 -0.65 -1.10
C ARG A 34 -5.43 0.43 -0.65
N ILE A 35 -6.04 0.26 0.51
CA ILE A 35 -7.18 1.06 0.99
C ILE A 35 -6.84 2.12 2.05
N GLY A 36 -5.63 2.05 2.63
CA GLY A 36 -5.21 2.86 3.77
C GLY A 36 -3.76 3.34 3.66
N THR A 37 -3.27 4.02 4.69
CA THR A 37 -1.88 4.49 4.74
C THR A 37 -0.87 3.35 4.78
N LEU A 38 -1.24 2.17 5.27
CA LEU A 38 -0.50 0.93 5.09
C LEU A 38 -1.02 0.15 3.88
N GLN A 39 -0.12 -0.24 2.99
CA GLN A 39 -0.43 -1.10 1.84
C GLN A 39 0.55 -2.26 1.73
N SER A 40 0.06 -3.44 1.35
CA SER A 40 0.89 -4.64 1.21
C SER A 40 0.27 -5.67 0.26
N HIS A 41 0.97 -6.79 0.10
CA HIS A 41 0.53 -7.95 -0.65
C HIS A 41 0.66 -9.23 0.19
N PHE A 42 -0.12 -10.25 -0.18
CA PHE A 42 -0.17 -11.53 0.52
C PHE A 42 -0.14 -12.68 -0.48
N SER A 43 0.77 -13.63 -0.28
CA SER A 43 1.04 -14.73 -1.21
C SER A 43 0.10 -15.92 -0.99
N ALA A 44 -0.10 -16.74 -2.03
CA ALA A 44 -0.90 -17.97 -1.92
C ALA A 44 -0.31 -19.01 -0.95
N TYR A 45 1.01 -19.16 -0.88
CA TYR A 45 1.67 -20.17 -0.05
C TYR A 45 1.80 -19.80 1.44
N GLY A 46 1.10 -18.78 1.91
CA GLY A 46 0.98 -18.54 3.35
C GLY A 46 2.09 -17.71 4.01
N SER A 47 3.11 -17.30 3.26
CA SER A 47 4.20 -16.46 3.77
C SER A 47 4.70 -15.44 2.75
N GLU A 48 5.12 -14.27 3.20
CA GLU A 48 5.48 -13.15 2.32
C GLU A 48 7.00 -13.07 2.08
N ARG A 49 7.39 -13.07 0.80
CA ARG A 49 8.74 -12.69 0.34
C ARG A 49 8.64 -11.41 -0.47
N ALA A 50 9.25 -10.33 0.02
CA ALA A 50 9.09 -9.01 -0.57
C ALA A 50 9.89 -8.80 -1.87
N TRP A 51 10.93 -9.60 -2.14
CA TRP A 51 11.75 -9.43 -3.34
C TRP A 51 10.98 -9.79 -4.61
N ASN A 52 10.73 -8.81 -5.49
CA ASN A 52 10.00 -8.99 -6.75
C ASN A 52 10.91 -9.08 -8.00
N ASN A 53 12.18 -9.43 -7.82
CA ASN A 53 13.25 -9.41 -8.85
C ASN A 53 13.78 -8.03 -9.25
N VAL A 54 13.22 -6.94 -8.72
CA VAL A 54 13.70 -5.57 -8.97
C VAL A 54 13.98 -4.82 -7.67
N TYR A 55 13.06 -4.89 -6.72
CA TYR A 55 13.16 -4.26 -5.40
C TYR A 55 12.36 -5.05 -4.36
N TYR A 56 12.45 -4.66 -3.08
CA TYR A 56 11.57 -5.19 -2.05
C TYR A 56 10.24 -4.42 -2.03
N GLU A 57 9.14 -5.11 -2.25
CA GLU A 57 7.78 -4.55 -2.22
C GLU A 57 7.01 -4.98 -0.97
N GLY A 58 6.07 -4.13 -0.53
CA GLY A 58 5.16 -4.45 0.57
C GLY A 58 5.55 -3.80 1.90
N LEU A 59 4.58 -3.83 2.83
CA LEU A 59 4.61 -3.05 4.06
C LEU A 59 4.96 -1.57 3.77
N ILE A 60 4.24 -1.00 2.81
CA ILE A 60 4.44 0.35 2.31
C ILE A 60 3.75 1.30 3.26
N TRP A 61 4.53 2.10 4.00
CA TRP A 61 3.97 3.13 4.88
C TRP A 61 4.87 4.36 5.06
N PRO A 62 4.32 5.57 4.96
CA PRO A 62 2.93 5.83 4.57
C PRO A 62 2.80 5.78 3.04
N ALA A 63 1.80 5.05 2.52
CA ALA A 63 1.68 4.70 1.10
C ALA A 63 1.37 5.87 0.15
N ASN A 64 1.07 7.05 0.71
CA ASN A 64 0.93 8.28 -0.07
C ASN A 64 2.27 8.87 -0.55
N TYR A 65 3.41 8.26 -0.19
CA TYR A 65 4.71 8.64 -0.71
C TYR A 65 5.37 7.47 -1.45
N ASN A 66 6.19 7.82 -2.45
CA ASN A 66 6.95 6.82 -3.19
C ASN A 66 8.06 6.18 -2.34
N GLN A 67 8.39 4.92 -2.68
CA GLN A 67 9.54 4.18 -2.13
C GLN A 67 9.49 3.97 -0.61
N GLN A 68 8.31 3.76 -0.05
CA GLN A 68 8.12 3.55 1.39
C GLN A 68 8.02 2.06 1.78
N ASP A 69 8.53 1.14 0.96
CA ASP A 69 8.49 -0.31 1.17
C ASP A 69 9.45 -0.74 2.31
N ASN A 70 8.97 -1.47 3.32
CA ASN A 70 9.79 -1.88 4.50
C ASN A 70 9.95 -3.40 4.65
N ALA A 71 9.21 -4.23 3.91
CA ALA A 71 9.29 -5.68 4.05
C ALA A 71 10.58 -6.27 3.42
N VAL A 72 11.09 -7.38 3.97
CA VAL A 72 12.14 -8.20 3.33
C VAL A 72 11.65 -9.62 3.13
N ILE A 73 11.38 -10.33 4.23
CA ILE A 73 10.92 -11.71 4.20
C ILE A 73 10.26 -12.09 5.53
N LYS A 74 9.14 -12.79 5.45
CA LYS A 74 8.54 -13.54 6.56
C LYS A 74 8.99 -14.99 6.41
N ARG A 75 9.80 -15.47 7.35
CA ARG A 75 10.12 -16.89 7.48
C ARG A 75 9.04 -17.52 8.35
N TYR A 76 8.42 -18.59 7.87
CA TYR A 76 7.39 -19.30 8.60
C TYR A 76 7.75 -20.77 8.65
N TRP A 77 7.67 -21.35 9.83
CA TRP A 77 7.94 -22.76 10.07
C TRP A 77 6.82 -23.38 10.87
N VAL A 78 6.52 -24.64 10.59
CA VAL A 78 5.75 -25.49 11.50
C VAL A 78 6.54 -26.77 11.74
N ALA A 79 6.52 -27.28 12.96
CA ALA A 79 7.18 -28.54 13.29
C ALA A 79 6.37 -29.33 14.32
N ALA A 80 6.40 -30.65 14.23
CA ALA A 80 5.79 -31.57 15.18
C ALA A 80 6.80 -32.63 15.63
N GLN A 81 6.56 -33.25 16.78
CA GLN A 81 7.34 -34.37 17.30
C GLN A 81 6.65 -35.70 17.04
N ASP A 82 7.42 -36.78 17.07
CA ASP A 82 6.91 -38.16 17.00
C ASP A 82 5.97 -38.40 15.80
N PHE A 83 6.25 -37.76 14.66
CA PHE A 83 5.41 -37.76 13.48
C PHE A 83 5.57 -39.03 12.64
N VAL A 84 4.47 -39.52 12.07
CA VAL A 84 4.46 -40.64 11.11
C VAL A 84 3.88 -40.13 9.80
N ASP A 85 4.61 -40.27 8.70
CA ASP A 85 4.17 -39.83 7.38
C ASP A 85 3.27 -40.85 6.67
N GLU A 86 2.77 -40.49 5.49
CA GLU A 86 1.93 -41.36 4.63
C GLU A 86 2.61 -42.68 4.23
N LYS A 87 3.94 -42.73 4.25
CA LYS A 87 4.74 -43.92 3.93
C LYS A 87 5.01 -44.77 5.16
N ASN A 88 4.42 -44.40 6.30
CA ASN A 88 4.58 -45.03 7.60
C ASN A 88 6.05 -44.98 8.09
N GLU A 89 6.81 -43.96 7.65
CA GLU A 89 8.14 -43.65 8.18
C GLU A 89 8.00 -42.80 9.45
N GLN A 90 8.68 -43.21 10.52
CA GLN A 90 8.64 -42.53 11.82
C GLN A 90 9.71 -41.44 11.88
N TRP A 91 9.34 -40.25 12.33
CA TRP A 91 10.21 -39.09 12.52
C TRP A 91 10.25 -38.68 13.99
N GLU A 92 11.43 -38.34 14.50
CA GLU A 92 11.58 -37.73 15.84
C GLU A 92 11.02 -36.30 15.84
N ALA A 93 11.34 -35.54 14.78
CA ALA A 93 10.76 -34.25 14.50
C ALA A 93 10.57 -34.10 12.99
N TYR A 94 9.42 -33.57 12.59
CA TYR A 94 9.09 -33.26 11.20
C TYR A 94 8.82 -31.77 11.06
N GLY A 95 9.51 -31.10 10.13
CA GLY A 95 9.49 -29.65 10.00
C GLY A 95 9.22 -29.19 8.57
N ILE A 96 8.37 -28.17 8.43
CA ILE A 96 7.98 -27.57 7.17
C ILE A 96 8.37 -26.09 7.17
N TYR A 97 8.82 -25.59 6.03
CA TYR A 97 9.17 -24.18 5.81
C TYR A 97 8.28 -23.58 4.71
N PHE A 98 7.61 -22.48 5.00
CA PHE A 98 6.69 -21.85 4.06
C PHE A 98 7.46 -20.95 3.09
N ALA A 99 7.74 -21.48 1.89
CA ALA A 99 8.31 -20.72 0.79
C ALA A 99 7.83 -21.28 -0.56
N ALA A 100 7.90 -20.45 -1.60
CA ALA A 100 7.45 -20.81 -2.94
C ALA A 100 8.07 -22.13 -3.46
N ASP A 101 9.35 -22.38 -3.14
CA ASP A 101 10.06 -23.59 -3.59
C ASP A 101 9.52 -24.90 -2.96
N TYR A 102 8.70 -24.80 -1.91
CA TYR A 102 8.07 -25.95 -1.24
C TYR A 102 6.61 -26.18 -1.65
N VAL A 103 6.08 -25.36 -2.56
CA VAL A 103 4.76 -25.62 -3.14
C VAL A 103 4.82 -26.89 -3.99
N GLU A 104 3.79 -27.75 -3.89
CA GLU A 104 3.74 -29.10 -4.45
C GLU A 104 4.73 -30.10 -3.80
N GLN A 105 5.45 -29.70 -2.75
CA GLN A 105 6.32 -30.59 -1.96
C GLN A 105 5.80 -30.77 -0.53
N SER A 106 5.61 -29.66 0.19
CA SER A 106 5.03 -29.65 1.54
C SER A 106 3.98 -28.57 1.76
N LEU A 107 3.69 -27.76 0.75
CA LEU A 107 2.68 -26.71 0.79
C LEU A 107 1.75 -26.87 -0.40
N PHE A 108 0.46 -26.80 -0.13
CA PHE A 108 -0.57 -27.00 -1.14
C PHE A 108 -1.61 -25.88 -0.96
N PRO A 109 -1.39 -24.72 -1.60
CA PRO A 109 -2.32 -23.60 -1.54
C PRO A 109 -3.64 -23.94 -2.25
N VAL A 110 -4.73 -23.96 -1.49
CA VAL A 110 -6.06 -24.34 -1.99
C VAL A 110 -7.00 -23.14 -2.16
N GLU A 111 -6.75 -22.04 -1.42
CA GLU A 111 -7.54 -20.82 -1.57
C GLU A 111 -6.67 -19.58 -1.36
N LEU A 112 -6.85 -18.55 -2.20
CA LEU A 112 -6.45 -17.17 -1.94
C LEU A 112 -7.51 -16.23 -2.50
N LYS A 113 -8.27 -15.59 -1.61
CA LYS A 113 -9.44 -14.79 -1.98
C LYS A 113 -9.51 -13.50 -1.18
N GLN A 114 -9.88 -12.38 -1.82
CA GLN A 114 -10.10 -11.09 -1.19
C GLN A 114 -11.58 -10.66 -1.32
N THR A 115 -12.21 -10.45 -0.18
CA THR A 115 -13.57 -9.88 -0.07
C THR A 115 -13.52 -8.42 0.36
N ALA A 116 -14.45 -7.61 -0.17
CA ALA A 116 -14.55 -6.20 0.12
C ALA A 116 -15.93 -5.81 0.66
N LYS A 117 -15.95 -4.87 1.61
CA LYS A 117 -17.19 -4.36 2.20
C LYS A 117 -18.08 -3.64 1.18
N PHE A 118 -17.46 -2.92 0.25
CA PHE A 118 -18.14 -2.20 -0.82
C PHE A 118 -17.25 -2.15 -2.06
N LYS A 119 -17.87 -1.89 -3.21
CA LYS A 119 -17.18 -1.80 -4.50
C LYS A 119 -16.17 -0.65 -4.50
N LEU A 120 -15.00 -0.88 -5.10
CA LEU A 120 -14.03 0.19 -5.31
C LEU A 120 -14.67 1.35 -6.11
N PRO A 121 -14.58 2.61 -5.64
CA PRO A 121 -15.06 3.74 -6.42
C PRO A 121 -14.37 3.89 -7.76
N VAL A 122 -15.10 4.42 -8.74
CA VAL A 122 -14.56 4.71 -10.06
C VAL A 122 -14.10 6.17 -10.11
N ILE A 123 -12.87 6.40 -10.52
CA ILE A 123 -12.26 7.73 -10.59
C ILE A 123 -11.92 8.07 -12.04
N TYR A 124 -12.37 9.23 -12.52
CA TYR A 124 -12.02 9.77 -13.82
C TYR A 124 -11.22 11.07 -13.71
N VAL A 125 -10.18 11.20 -14.52
CA VAL A 125 -9.49 12.47 -14.77
C VAL A 125 -9.47 12.73 -16.27
N ASP A 126 -10.13 13.79 -16.73
CA ASP A 126 -10.28 14.11 -18.15
C ASP A 126 -10.80 12.92 -18.99
N GLY A 127 -11.69 12.11 -18.41
CA GLY A 127 -12.27 10.93 -19.06
C GLY A 127 -11.43 9.64 -18.94
N ASN A 128 -10.22 9.70 -18.39
CA ASN A 128 -9.38 8.52 -18.14
C ASN A 128 -9.78 7.86 -16.82
N ASN A 129 -10.15 6.57 -16.84
CA ASN A 129 -10.44 5.79 -15.65
C ASN A 129 -9.13 5.42 -14.93
N VAL A 130 -8.81 6.13 -13.84
CA VAL A 130 -7.57 5.90 -13.08
C VAL A 130 -7.69 4.78 -12.04
N SER A 131 -8.90 4.33 -11.73
CA SER A 131 -9.18 3.18 -10.84
C SER A 131 -9.09 1.82 -11.54
N ALA A 132 -9.16 1.78 -12.88
CA ALA A 132 -9.16 0.55 -13.67
C ALA A 132 -8.04 -0.46 -13.33
N PRO A 133 -6.78 -0.03 -13.07
CA PRO A 133 -5.70 -0.97 -12.73
C PRO A 133 -5.93 -1.76 -11.43
N TYR A 134 -6.84 -1.31 -10.56
CA TYR A 134 -7.09 -1.89 -9.24
C TYR A 134 -8.41 -2.69 -9.16
N GLU A 135 -9.18 -2.76 -10.26
CA GLU A 135 -10.46 -3.48 -10.28
C GLU A 135 -10.29 -4.98 -9.99
N GLY A 136 -9.14 -5.56 -10.35
CA GLY A 136 -8.81 -6.97 -10.12
C GLY A 136 -8.33 -7.31 -8.70
N ASP A 137 -8.23 -6.33 -7.78
CA ASP A 137 -7.79 -6.60 -6.41
C ASP A 137 -8.87 -7.33 -5.58
N ILE A 138 -10.14 -7.31 -6.00
CA ILE A 138 -11.28 -7.80 -5.22
C ILE A 138 -11.95 -8.95 -5.97
N ASP A 139 -12.17 -10.08 -5.28
CA ASP A 139 -12.87 -11.23 -5.85
C ASP A 139 -14.39 -11.12 -5.61
N ASP A 140 -14.83 -10.65 -4.44
CA ASP A 140 -16.25 -10.58 -4.06
C ASP A 140 -16.58 -9.37 -3.16
N ILE A 141 -17.86 -8.96 -3.18
CA ILE A 141 -18.41 -7.94 -2.28
C ILE A 141 -19.25 -8.60 -1.17
N ASN A 142 -18.98 -8.26 0.08
CA ASN A 142 -19.75 -8.67 1.24
C ASN A 142 -20.05 -7.46 2.14
N PRO A 143 -21.22 -6.81 2.01
CA PRO A 143 -21.56 -5.61 2.79
C PRO A 143 -21.66 -5.84 4.31
N GLU A 144 -21.88 -7.08 4.74
CA GLU A 144 -22.04 -7.44 6.15
C GLU A 144 -20.70 -7.59 6.89
N GLN A 145 -19.58 -7.58 6.16
CA GLN A 145 -18.26 -7.65 6.80
C GLN A 145 -17.91 -6.29 7.44
N ILE A 146 -17.27 -6.34 8.61
CA ILE A 146 -16.86 -5.11 9.32
C ILE A 146 -15.57 -4.53 8.74
N PRO A 147 -14.47 -5.31 8.59
CA PRO A 147 -13.24 -4.82 7.97
C PRO A 147 -13.48 -4.45 6.50
N ASP A 148 -12.85 -3.39 6.03
CA ASP A 148 -13.05 -2.94 4.65
C ASP A 148 -12.55 -3.97 3.63
N ARG A 149 -11.50 -4.72 3.95
CA ARG A 149 -11.02 -5.87 3.16
C ARG A 149 -10.70 -7.05 4.07
N ILE A 150 -11.03 -8.26 3.60
CA ILE A 150 -10.61 -9.51 4.22
C ILE A 150 -10.00 -10.40 3.14
N ILE A 151 -8.73 -10.76 3.31
CA ILE A 151 -8.12 -11.84 2.53
C ILE A 151 -8.27 -13.14 3.31
N THR A 152 -8.75 -14.19 2.66
CA THR A 152 -8.77 -15.56 3.16
C THR A 152 -7.77 -16.37 2.36
N ASN A 153 -6.89 -17.11 3.04
CA ASN A 153 -5.92 -17.99 2.43
C ASN A 153 -5.88 -19.32 3.17
N VAL A 154 -5.99 -20.41 2.44
CA VAL A 154 -5.96 -21.78 2.98
C VAL A 154 -4.81 -22.54 2.32
N VAL A 155 -3.98 -23.17 3.14
CA VAL A 155 -2.80 -23.92 2.70
C VAL A 155 -2.77 -25.25 3.45
N ASN A 156 -2.92 -26.35 2.73
CA ASN A 156 -2.65 -27.69 3.27
C ASN A 156 -1.14 -27.90 3.33
N THR A 157 -0.70 -28.78 4.22
CA THR A 157 0.73 -29.06 4.43
C THR A 157 0.99 -30.56 4.46
N SER A 158 2.20 -31.00 4.10
CA SER A 158 2.55 -32.43 4.14
C SER A 158 2.51 -33.07 5.53
N MET A 159 2.27 -32.28 6.59
CA MET A 159 2.06 -32.74 7.96
C MET A 159 0.59 -33.08 8.25
N GLY A 160 -0.35 -32.69 7.37
CA GLY A 160 -1.79 -32.75 7.64
C GLY A 160 -2.30 -31.57 8.49
N LEU A 161 -1.44 -30.56 8.72
CA LEU A 161 -1.79 -29.35 9.45
C LEU A 161 -2.18 -28.25 8.45
N THR A 162 -3.48 -28.08 8.20
CA THR A 162 -3.98 -27.02 7.32
C THR A 162 -3.94 -25.67 8.03
N MET A 163 -3.32 -24.68 7.40
CA MET A 163 -3.36 -23.28 7.82
C MET A 163 -4.50 -22.57 7.09
N THR A 164 -5.47 -22.05 7.83
CA THR A 164 -6.39 -21.02 7.37
C THR A 164 -5.94 -19.69 7.95
N ARG A 165 -5.60 -18.71 7.11
CA ARG A 165 -5.27 -17.36 7.54
C ARG A 165 -6.22 -16.33 6.97
N ARG A 166 -6.70 -15.41 7.82
CA ARG A 166 -7.50 -14.24 7.45
C ARG A 166 -6.70 -12.97 7.71
N ILE A 167 -6.64 -12.07 6.74
CA ILE A 167 -6.01 -10.75 6.90
C ILE A 167 -7.09 -9.69 6.82
N LEU A 168 -7.33 -9.02 7.93
CA LEU A 168 -8.35 -7.99 8.11
C LEU A 168 -7.68 -6.61 7.97
N ALA A 169 -8.22 -5.78 7.09
CA ALA A 169 -7.74 -4.42 6.85
C ALA A 169 -8.86 -3.40 7.00
N PHE A 170 -8.50 -2.23 7.53
CA PHE A 170 -9.40 -1.12 7.78
C PHE A 170 -8.86 0.13 7.09
N SER A 171 -9.76 1.02 6.68
CA SER A 171 -9.44 2.33 6.07
C SER A 171 -9.83 3.51 6.96
N GLN A 172 -10.45 3.24 8.12
CA GLN A 172 -10.78 4.24 9.13
C GLN A 172 -9.49 4.87 9.68
N GLN A 173 -9.46 6.20 9.81
CA GLN A 173 -8.27 7.04 10.00
C GLN A 173 -7.35 6.72 11.21
N TYR A 174 -7.84 5.94 12.19
CA TYR A 174 -7.04 5.51 13.34
C TYR A 174 -6.60 4.03 13.27
N HIS A 175 -7.09 3.28 12.29
CA HIS A 175 -6.93 1.83 12.14
C HIS A 175 -6.32 1.42 10.78
N ASP A 176 -5.81 2.38 10.00
CA ASP A 176 -5.37 2.16 8.61
C ASP A 176 -3.85 1.93 8.46
N ASN A 177 -3.14 1.74 9.57
CA ASN A 177 -1.69 1.52 9.64
C ASN A 177 -1.28 0.15 10.18
N TYR A 178 -2.20 -0.80 10.20
CA TYR A 178 -1.93 -2.19 10.58
C TYR A 178 -2.88 -3.17 9.89
N TYR A 179 -2.51 -4.45 9.90
CA TYR A 179 -3.36 -5.58 9.55
C TYR A 179 -3.55 -6.47 10.77
N ILE A 180 -4.77 -6.92 11.02
CA ILE A 180 -5.02 -8.02 11.98
C ILE A 180 -5.01 -9.32 11.18
N LYS A 181 -4.18 -10.27 11.60
CA LYS A 181 -4.00 -11.57 10.95
C LYS A 181 -4.47 -12.65 11.91
N GLU A 182 -5.53 -13.35 11.53
CA GLU A 182 -6.00 -14.52 12.25
C GLU A 182 -5.46 -15.77 11.55
N PHE A 183 -4.84 -16.65 12.30
CA PHE A 183 -4.39 -17.96 11.85
C PHE A 183 -5.16 -19.02 12.63
N ILE A 184 -5.70 -19.99 11.90
CA ILE A 184 -6.30 -21.21 12.45
C ILE A 184 -5.52 -22.36 11.85
N PHE A 185 -4.83 -23.12 12.70
CA PHE A 185 -4.15 -24.34 12.29
C PHE A 185 -4.99 -25.52 12.73
N THR A 186 -5.42 -26.35 11.79
CA THR A 186 -6.27 -27.52 12.04
C THR A 186 -5.54 -28.77 11.62
N ASN A 187 -5.53 -29.81 12.47
CA ASN A 187 -5.07 -31.14 12.08
C ASN A 187 -6.14 -31.81 11.20
N THR A 188 -6.19 -31.43 9.93
CA THR A 188 -7.16 -31.96 8.96
C THR A 188 -6.74 -33.32 8.44
N GLY A 189 -5.45 -33.65 8.51
CA GLY A 189 -4.91 -34.87 7.93
C GLY A 189 -4.69 -34.83 6.42
N ASN A 190 -5.10 -33.75 5.75
CA ASN A 190 -4.96 -33.58 4.31
C ASN A 190 -3.56 -33.07 3.97
N ILE A 191 -2.85 -33.83 3.13
CA ILE A 191 -1.44 -33.55 2.82
C ILE A 191 -1.21 -33.00 1.42
N ASP A 192 -2.25 -32.76 0.61
CA ASP A 192 -2.09 -32.28 -0.76
C ASP A 192 -3.21 -31.32 -1.25
N PHE A 193 -3.52 -31.34 -2.55
CA PHE A 193 -4.50 -30.44 -3.20
C PHE A 193 -5.91 -31.03 -3.30
N ASP A 194 -6.05 -32.35 -3.19
CA ASP A 194 -7.35 -32.98 -3.31
C ASP A 194 -8.10 -32.98 -1.97
N ASP A 195 -9.31 -33.53 -1.97
CA ASP A 195 -10.18 -33.52 -0.79
C ASP A 195 -10.05 -34.82 0.03
N ASP A 196 -9.23 -35.78 -0.40
CA ASP A 196 -8.99 -37.02 0.34
C ASP A 196 -8.17 -36.72 1.61
N ILE A 197 -8.23 -37.62 2.59
CA ILE A 197 -7.60 -37.46 3.89
C ILE A 197 -6.63 -38.63 4.10
N GLU A 198 -5.35 -38.33 4.21
CA GLU A 198 -4.27 -39.33 4.23
C GLU A 198 -3.87 -39.66 5.67
N LEU A 199 -3.89 -38.67 6.57
CA LEU A 199 -3.42 -38.80 7.94
C LEU A 199 -4.56 -38.62 8.94
N THR A 200 -4.66 -39.51 9.93
CA THR A 200 -5.67 -39.41 11.01
C THR A 200 -5.05 -39.49 12.40
N ALA A 201 -3.72 -39.56 12.48
CA ALA A 201 -3.00 -39.60 13.74
C ALA A 201 -2.99 -38.21 14.43
N PRO A 202 -2.91 -38.17 15.76
CA PRO A 202 -2.72 -36.91 16.49
C PRO A 202 -1.36 -36.30 16.15
N LEU A 203 -1.30 -34.98 16.02
CA LEU A 203 -0.06 -34.23 15.92
C LEU A 203 0.40 -33.84 17.32
N LYS A 204 1.65 -34.18 17.66
CA LYS A 204 2.20 -33.94 18.99
C LYS A 204 3.23 -32.83 18.97
N GLY A 205 3.23 -32.02 20.01
CA GLY A 205 4.24 -31.00 20.22
C GLY A 205 4.29 -29.95 19.10
N VAL A 206 3.18 -29.64 18.42
CA VAL A 206 3.15 -28.72 17.29
C VAL A 206 3.67 -27.34 17.70
N ARG A 207 4.70 -26.87 17.00
CA ARG A 207 5.27 -25.54 17.14
C ARG A 207 5.13 -24.75 15.86
N ILE A 208 4.71 -23.50 16.00
CA ILE A 208 4.50 -22.58 14.89
C ILE A 208 5.46 -21.41 15.08
N GLY A 209 6.43 -21.29 14.19
CA GLY A 209 7.54 -20.35 14.31
C GLY A 209 7.58 -19.32 13.19
N GLN A 210 7.98 -18.09 13.53
CA GLN A 210 8.11 -17.00 12.58
C GLN A 210 9.41 -16.23 12.80
N GLY A 211 10.11 -15.94 11.71
CA GLY A 211 11.26 -15.04 11.66
C GLY A 211 10.97 -13.93 10.66
N VAL A 212 10.44 -12.81 11.13
CA VAL A 212 10.02 -11.71 10.25
C VAL A 212 11.11 -10.66 10.17
N ARG A 213 11.50 -10.33 8.94
CA ARG A 213 12.56 -9.37 8.68
C ARG A 213 12.00 -8.14 8.00
N TYR A 214 12.23 -7.01 8.65
CA TYR A 214 11.95 -5.69 8.12
C TYR A 214 13.25 -4.99 7.72
N SER A 215 13.11 -4.01 6.84
CA SER A 215 14.18 -3.15 6.37
C SER A 215 13.86 -1.69 6.61
N VAL A 216 14.90 -0.89 6.55
CA VAL A 216 14.78 0.54 6.29
C VAL A 216 14.02 0.72 4.98
N CYS A 217 13.06 1.65 4.95
CA CYS A 217 12.30 1.90 3.73
C CYS A 217 13.22 2.21 2.54
N ARG A 218 12.77 1.88 1.32
CA ARG A 218 13.58 2.05 0.10
C ARG A 218 14.12 3.47 -0.09
N GLU A 219 13.32 4.50 0.23
CA GLU A 219 13.77 5.90 0.20
C GLU A 219 14.96 6.13 1.16
N GLY A 220 14.84 5.66 2.41
CA GLY A 220 15.86 5.84 3.44
C GLY A 220 17.11 5.00 3.24
N ALA A 221 16.95 3.81 2.65
CA ALA A 221 18.04 2.93 2.28
C ALA A 221 19.07 3.59 1.34
N TYR A 222 18.65 4.50 0.46
CA TYR A 222 19.58 5.28 -0.37
C TYR A 222 20.44 6.25 0.45
N ASN A 223 19.92 6.78 1.57
CA ASN A 223 20.64 7.72 2.43
C ASN A 223 21.50 7.01 3.49
N ILE A 224 21.12 5.80 3.93
CA ILE A 224 21.98 4.95 4.76
C ILE A 224 23.15 4.39 3.94
N GLY A 225 22.96 4.19 2.63
CA GLY A 225 23.94 3.54 1.78
C GLY A 225 23.82 2.02 1.88
N ASP A 226 24.09 1.33 0.79
CA ASP A 226 23.89 -0.13 0.60
C ASP A 226 22.47 -0.59 0.22
N GLY A 227 21.54 0.34 -0.07
CA GLY A 227 20.16 -0.06 -0.37
C GLY A 227 19.54 -0.81 0.80
N GLN A 228 18.45 -1.55 0.57
CA GLN A 228 17.75 -2.22 1.67
C GLN A 228 18.55 -3.38 2.27
N SER A 229 19.53 -3.95 1.53
CA SER A 229 20.54 -4.90 2.03
C SER A 229 19.97 -5.98 2.96
N TRP A 230 18.90 -6.65 2.52
CA TRP A 230 18.20 -7.69 3.29
C TRP A 230 17.77 -7.27 4.70
N GLY A 231 17.65 -5.97 5.01
CA GLY A 231 17.30 -5.49 6.34
C GLY A 231 18.46 -5.50 7.35
N LYS A 232 19.72 -5.64 6.92
CA LYS A 232 20.88 -5.74 7.83
C LYS A 232 21.14 -4.51 8.71
N HIS A 233 20.61 -3.37 8.31
CA HIS A 233 20.73 -2.13 9.06
C HIS A 233 19.55 -1.92 10.02
N SER A 234 18.68 -2.90 10.22
CA SER A 234 17.53 -2.77 11.13
C SER A 234 17.87 -3.28 12.54
N TRP A 235 17.57 -2.48 13.56
CA TRP A 235 17.49 -2.97 14.94
C TRP A 235 16.21 -3.79 15.15
N VAL A 236 16.21 -4.63 16.17
CA VAL A 236 15.04 -5.36 16.66
C VAL A 236 14.91 -5.09 18.16
N THR A 237 13.69 -4.99 18.66
CA THR A 237 13.39 -5.02 20.10
C THR A 237 12.12 -5.81 20.35
N LYS A 238 11.80 -6.02 21.63
CA LYS A 238 10.57 -6.65 22.09
C LYS A 238 9.95 -5.94 23.28
N ARG A 239 8.66 -6.19 23.52
CA ARG A 239 7.88 -5.78 24.69
C ARG A 239 6.95 -6.93 25.12
N GLY A 240 6.32 -6.78 26.29
CA GLY A 240 5.40 -7.76 26.86
C GLY A 240 6.02 -8.84 27.73
N GLU A 241 7.19 -8.57 28.30
CA GLU A 241 7.88 -9.47 29.22
C GLU A 241 7.07 -9.84 30.47
N ASN A 242 6.13 -8.98 30.87
CA ASN A 242 5.25 -9.14 32.02
C ASN A 242 3.76 -9.24 31.63
N TYR A 243 3.45 -9.63 30.37
CA TYR A 243 2.06 -9.79 29.91
C TYR A 243 1.16 -10.59 30.86
N PRO A 244 1.59 -11.73 31.46
CA PRO A 244 0.73 -12.48 32.38
C PRO A 244 0.17 -11.68 33.56
N ASP A 245 0.92 -10.69 34.05
CA ASP A 245 0.49 -9.85 35.17
C ASP A 245 -0.58 -8.82 34.77
N HIS A 246 -0.68 -8.53 33.46
CA HIS A 246 -1.50 -7.47 32.90
C HIS A 246 -2.55 -7.97 31.87
N ALA A 247 -2.65 -9.28 31.64
CA ALA A 247 -3.50 -9.85 30.57
C ALA A 247 -4.99 -9.46 30.66
N ASN A 248 -5.46 -9.10 31.87
CA ASN A 248 -6.83 -8.66 32.12
C ASN A 248 -6.99 -7.13 32.19
N GLU A 249 -5.91 -6.36 31.99
CA GLU A 249 -5.98 -4.90 31.98
C GLU A 249 -6.52 -4.38 30.64
N LEU A 250 -7.31 -3.31 30.71
CA LEU A 250 -7.86 -2.65 29.54
C LEU A 250 -6.92 -1.53 29.07
N ILE A 251 -6.65 -1.50 27.77
CA ILE A 251 -6.03 -0.36 27.10
C ILE A 251 -7.13 0.66 26.81
N THR A 252 -6.88 1.94 27.08
CA THR A 252 -7.87 3.01 26.91
C THR A 252 -7.27 4.18 26.14
N GLU A 253 -8.08 5.13 25.67
CA GLU A 253 -7.52 6.32 25.02
C GLU A 253 -6.73 7.23 25.97
N GLN A 254 -6.99 7.15 27.28
CA GLN A 254 -6.20 7.87 28.30
C GLN A 254 -4.84 7.21 28.55
N ASN A 255 -4.74 5.89 28.31
CA ASN A 255 -3.49 5.14 28.40
C ASN A 255 -3.35 4.19 27.20
N PRO A 256 -3.10 4.73 25.99
CA PRO A 256 -3.19 3.94 24.75
C PRO A 256 -1.89 3.23 24.40
N ILE A 257 -0.80 3.50 25.13
CA ILE A 257 0.54 2.95 24.94
C ILE A 257 0.88 2.19 26.22
N VAL A 258 1.09 0.88 26.09
CA VAL A 258 1.43 0.00 27.21
C VAL A 258 2.58 -0.92 26.82
N ASP A 259 3.57 -1.05 27.68
CA ASP A 259 4.76 -1.88 27.43
C ASP A 259 4.52 -3.38 27.64
N TRP A 260 3.38 -3.76 28.23
CA TRP A 260 3.07 -5.17 28.50
C TRP A 260 2.50 -5.91 27.28
N ILE A 261 2.19 -5.25 26.15
CA ILE A 261 1.78 -5.96 24.93
C ILE A 261 2.94 -6.83 24.42
N ARG A 262 2.67 -8.12 24.20
CA ARG A 262 3.59 -9.08 23.60
C ARG A 262 3.87 -8.71 22.16
N CYS A 263 5.01 -8.08 21.87
CA CYS A 263 5.34 -7.68 20.51
C CYS A 263 6.83 -7.63 20.24
N GLY A 264 7.21 -7.69 18.97
CA GLY A 264 8.56 -7.42 18.49
C GLY A 264 8.54 -6.54 17.25
N PHE A 265 9.47 -5.60 17.17
CA PHE A 265 9.50 -4.61 16.08
C PHE A 265 10.90 -4.11 15.75
N SER A 266 11.03 -3.50 14.58
CA SER A 266 12.29 -3.09 13.97
C SER A 266 12.24 -1.67 13.44
N TRP A 267 13.40 -1.03 13.38
CA TRP A 267 13.58 0.31 12.80
C TRP A 267 15.00 0.47 12.26
N ALA A 268 15.23 1.55 11.52
CA ALA A 268 16.53 1.87 10.95
C ALA A 268 17.60 2.14 12.02
N GLY A 269 18.66 1.33 12.01
CA GLY A 269 19.88 1.49 12.79
C GLY A 269 21.02 2.16 12.00
N GLN A 270 22.24 2.04 12.53
CA GLN A 270 23.42 2.69 11.95
C GLN A 270 24.02 1.87 10.81
N SER A 271 24.73 2.56 9.92
CA SER A 271 25.69 1.95 9.00
C SER A 271 27.08 2.55 9.15
N ALA A 272 28.10 1.69 9.16
CA ALA A 272 29.51 2.06 9.16
C ALA A 272 29.94 2.71 7.83
N LYS A 273 29.10 2.66 6.78
CA LYS A 273 29.37 3.36 5.51
C LYS A 273 29.25 4.87 5.64
N ASN A 274 28.49 5.37 6.61
CA ASN A 274 28.32 6.81 6.83
C ASN A 274 29.34 7.32 7.84
N SER A 275 29.93 8.49 7.57
CA SER A 275 30.78 9.21 8.52
C SER A 275 29.99 9.99 9.57
N TYR A 276 28.68 10.09 9.43
CA TYR A 276 27.75 10.85 10.29
C TYR A 276 26.63 9.94 10.86
N ASP A 277 26.03 10.34 11.99
CA ASP A 277 24.89 9.59 12.54
C ASP A 277 23.73 9.53 11.53
N ASN A 278 23.35 8.32 11.12
CA ASN A 278 22.35 8.13 10.07
C ASN A 278 20.98 7.67 10.59
N ILE A 279 20.71 7.73 11.90
CA ILE A 279 19.40 7.34 12.43
C ILE A 279 18.32 8.23 11.80
N GLY A 280 17.22 7.61 11.34
CA GLY A 280 16.18 8.28 10.54
C GLY A 280 16.57 8.59 9.10
N ALA A 281 17.76 8.20 8.65
CA ALA A 281 18.29 8.36 7.29
C ALA A 281 18.16 9.82 6.78
N PRO A 282 18.84 10.81 7.41
CA PRO A 282 18.72 12.21 7.00
C PRO A 282 19.26 12.43 5.58
N LYS A 283 18.50 13.15 4.75
CA LYS A 283 18.91 13.50 3.38
C LYS A 283 19.88 14.68 3.37
N ILE A 284 21.14 14.42 3.74
CA ILE A 284 22.18 15.43 3.99
C ILE A 284 22.55 16.28 2.76
N THR A 285 22.27 15.80 1.55
CA THR A 285 22.60 16.49 0.29
C THR A 285 21.64 17.63 -0.04
N THR A 286 20.52 17.75 0.68
CA THR A 286 19.48 18.75 0.41
C THR A 286 18.95 19.36 1.70
N THR A 287 17.74 19.00 2.15
CA THR A 287 17.03 19.67 3.26
C THR A 287 17.34 19.07 4.63
N GLY A 288 18.06 17.96 4.72
CA GLY A 288 18.26 17.21 5.96
C GLY A 288 17.07 16.33 6.36
N ARG A 289 15.95 16.35 5.61
CA ARG A 289 14.73 15.61 5.93
C ARG A 289 15.03 14.13 6.26
N LEU A 290 14.43 13.64 7.34
CA LEU A 290 14.46 12.23 7.71
C LEU A 290 13.66 11.39 6.70
N THR A 291 14.26 10.32 6.20
CA THR A 291 13.67 9.48 5.14
C THR A 291 13.32 8.07 5.62
N ALA A 292 13.78 7.65 6.79
CA ALA A 292 13.43 6.37 7.41
C ALA A 292 12.84 6.51 8.81
N PRO A 293 11.67 7.17 8.99
CA PRO A 293 11.04 7.31 10.29
C PRO A 293 10.35 6.04 10.80
N GLN A 294 10.23 4.99 9.97
CA GLN A 294 9.37 3.85 10.21
C GLN A 294 9.88 2.92 11.32
N HIS A 295 8.93 2.44 12.12
CA HIS A 295 9.04 1.30 13.03
C HIS A 295 7.98 0.29 12.62
N ALA A 296 8.40 -0.94 12.29
CA ALA A 296 7.55 -2.01 11.76
C ALA A 296 7.65 -3.27 12.62
N GLY A 297 6.54 -3.96 12.87
CA GLY A 297 6.56 -5.09 13.80
C GLY A 297 5.28 -5.89 13.90
N ILE A 298 5.34 -6.91 14.75
CA ILE A 298 4.22 -7.80 15.07
C ILE A 298 3.91 -7.74 16.56
N GLY A 299 2.62 -7.59 16.88
CA GLY A 299 2.06 -7.82 18.21
C GLY A 299 1.18 -9.07 18.25
N VAL A 300 1.14 -9.75 19.38
CA VAL A 300 0.30 -10.94 19.61
C VAL A 300 -0.93 -10.52 20.39
N LEU A 301 -2.11 -10.69 19.79
CA LEU A 301 -3.40 -10.28 20.35
C LEU A 301 -4.09 -11.44 21.10
N HIS A 302 -3.97 -12.66 20.57
CA HIS A 302 -4.61 -13.85 21.11
C HIS A 302 -3.85 -15.12 20.70
N VAL A 303 -3.73 -16.09 21.60
CA VAL A 303 -3.31 -17.46 21.30
C VAL A 303 -4.14 -18.41 22.14
N ASP A 304 -4.85 -19.36 21.53
CA ASP A 304 -5.59 -20.38 22.29
C ASP A 304 -4.63 -21.16 23.20
N LYS A 305 -5.08 -21.46 24.41
CA LYS A 305 -4.33 -22.26 25.38
C LYS A 305 -4.21 -23.72 24.97
N SER A 306 -5.26 -24.26 24.36
CA SER A 306 -5.29 -25.61 23.78
C SER A 306 -6.49 -25.73 22.85
N ALA A 307 -6.59 -26.82 22.08
CA ALA A 307 -7.77 -27.09 21.27
C ALA A 307 -9.09 -27.15 22.06
N ALA A 308 -9.02 -27.47 23.37
CA ALA A 308 -10.18 -27.54 24.25
C ALA A 308 -10.45 -26.24 25.05
N ASP A 309 -9.47 -25.33 25.12
CA ASP A 309 -9.56 -24.07 25.87
C ASP A 309 -9.13 -22.91 24.96
N LEU A 310 -10.14 -22.23 24.43
CA LEU A 310 -10.01 -21.15 23.44
C LEU A 310 -9.77 -19.79 24.11
N THR A 311 -9.48 -19.74 25.41
CA THR A 311 -9.07 -18.49 26.07
C THR A 311 -7.62 -18.14 25.72
N ASP A 312 -7.30 -16.84 25.72
CA ASP A 312 -5.94 -16.38 25.45
C ASP A 312 -4.98 -16.93 26.51
N ASP A 313 -3.90 -17.58 26.07
CA ASP A 313 -2.83 -18.04 26.94
C ASP A 313 -1.84 -16.90 27.23
N PRO A 314 -1.78 -16.38 28.47
CA PRO A 314 -0.86 -15.31 28.81
C PRO A 314 0.63 -15.70 28.68
N PHE A 315 0.95 -16.99 28.63
CA PHE A 315 2.33 -17.48 28.53
C PHE A 315 2.78 -17.75 27.10
N GLN A 316 1.90 -17.57 26.11
CA GLN A 316 2.28 -17.54 24.71
C GLN A 316 2.69 -16.11 24.29
N PRO A 317 3.46 -15.92 23.21
CA PRO A 317 4.23 -16.94 22.52
C PRO A 317 5.32 -17.51 23.45
N ALA A 318 5.58 -18.81 23.35
CA ALA A 318 6.63 -19.48 24.13
C ALA A 318 8.03 -18.89 23.87
N VAL A 319 8.25 -18.29 22.70
CA VAL A 319 9.47 -17.56 22.37
C VAL A 319 9.11 -16.22 21.75
N LEU A 320 9.68 -15.14 22.30
CA LEU A 320 9.64 -13.80 21.72
C LEU A 320 11.00 -13.13 21.88
N GLY A 321 11.61 -12.76 20.77
CA GLY A 321 12.94 -12.14 20.76
C GLY A 321 13.44 -11.84 19.36
N TRP A 322 14.74 -12.04 19.17
CA TRP A 322 15.45 -11.76 17.92
C TRP A 322 16.32 -12.95 17.51
N HIS A 323 16.52 -13.11 16.21
CA HIS A 323 17.39 -14.16 15.65
C HIS A 323 18.14 -13.61 14.43
N ALA A 324 19.37 -14.08 14.22
CA ALA A 324 20.11 -13.83 12.98
C ALA A 324 19.30 -14.27 11.75
N GLY A 325 19.38 -13.48 10.70
CA GLY A 325 18.45 -13.50 9.58
C GLY A 325 18.53 -14.77 8.73
N ASP A 326 19.73 -15.07 8.21
CA ASP A 326 19.97 -16.11 7.22
C ASP A 326 20.59 -17.39 7.79
N THR A 327 20.86 -17.38 9.09
CA THR A 327 21.39 -18.54 9.81
C THR A 327 20.25 -19.26 10.54
N TYR A 328 19.72 -20.32 9.93
CA TYR A 328 18.67 -21.18 10.51
C TYR A 328 18.80 -22.62 9.97
N PRO A 329 18.20 -23.63 10.65
CA PRO A 329 18.19 -25.01 10.17
C PRO A 329 17.45 -25.15 8.84
N LYS A 330 18.06 -25.80 7.85
CA LYS A 330 17.44 -26.08 6.55
C LYS A 330 16.65 -27.38 6.61
N VAL A 331 15.39 -27.38 6.18
CA VAL A 331 14.56 -28.60 6.13
C VAL A 331 14.82 -29.47 4.89
N GLY A 332 15.67 -29.03 3.96
CA GLY A 332 16.13 -29.81 2.83
C GLY A 332 15.02 -30.14 1.83
N ASN A 333 15.02 -31.36 1.31
CA ASN A 333 14.02 -31.87 0.36
C ASN A 333 12.99 -32.77 1.05
N LEU A 334 12.82 -32.62 2.38
CA LEU A 334 11.88 -33.38 3.21
C LEU A 334 12.13 -34.90 3.14
N GLN A 335 13.40 -35.30 3.07
CA GLN A 335 13.80 -36.71 3.06
C GLN A 335 14.29 -37.12 4.44
N LYS A 336 14.30 -38.43 4.73
CA LYS A 336 14.75 -38.93 6.03
C LYS A 336 16.16 -38.45 6.42
N THR A 337 17.02 -38.24 5.43
CA THR A 337 18.36 -37.68 5.62
C THR A 337 18.36 -36.24 6.17
N ASP A 338 17.25 -35.51 6.06
CA ASP A 338 17.06 -34.14 6.57
C ASP A 338 16.58 -34.11 8.04
N GLU A 339 16.20 -35.25 8.63
CA GLU A 339 15.63 -35.33 9.99
C GLU A 339 16.52 -34.67 11.05
N ALA A 340 17.84 -34.85 10.96
CA ALA A 340 18.77 -34.21 11.90
C ALA A 340 18.67 -32.67 11.88
N ASN A 341 18.34 -32.07 10.73
CA ASN A 341 18.09 -30.63 10.65
C ASN A 341 16.68 -30.26 11.12
N MET A 342 15.68 -31.13 10.93
CA MET A 342 14.33 -30.93 11.46
C MET A 342 14.30 -30.97 13.00
N ILE A 343 15.09 -31.84 13.62
CA ILE A 343 15.31 -31.85 15.08
C ILE A 343 15.94 -30.53 15.52
N ARG A 344 16.94 -30.02 14.79
CA ARG A 344 17.54 -28.69 15.06
C ARG A 344 16.52 -27.56 14.88
N LEU A 345 15.65 -27.64 13.88
CA LEU A 345 14.55 -26.69 13.68
C LEU A 345 13.62 -26.72 14.89
N TYR A 346 13.17 -27.90 15.32
CA TYR A 346 12.29 -28.04 16.47
C TYR A 346 12.91 -27.46 17.76
N ASN A 347 14.20 -27.75 17.99
CA ASN A 347 14.96 -27.17 19.11
C ASN A 347 15.06 -25.64 19.02
N MET A 348 15.25 -25.11 17.81
CA MET A 348 15.19 -23.68 17.56
C MET A 348 13.83 -23.14 17.98
N LEU A 349 12.74 -23.66 17.40
CA LEU A 349 11.38 -23.24 17.72
C LEU A 349 10.99 -23.40 19.20
N SER A 350 11.71 -24.25 19.94
CA SER A 350 11.56 -24.42 21.40
C SER A 350 12.30 -23.37 22.24
N GLY A 351 12.96 -22.39 21.61
CA GLY A 351 13.63 -21.27 22.27
C GLY A 351 15.16 -21.35 22.31
N THR A 352 15.79 -22.29 21.59
CA THR A 352 17.25 -22.37 21.52
C THR A 352 17.77 -21.75 20.22
N PRO A 353 18.36 -20.54 20.24
CA PRO A 353 18.84 -19.90 19.01
C PRO A 353 19.82 -20.80 18.24
N TYR A 354 19.64 -20.89 16.93
CA TYR A 354 20.50 -21.72 16.10
C TYR A 354 21.93 -21.18 16.08
N TYR A 355 22.89 -22.03 16.41
CA TYR A 355 24.29 -21.65 16.67
C TYR A 355 24.49 -20.57 17.75
N GLY A 356 23.47 -20.32 18.60
CA GLY A 356 23.51 -19.25 19.60
C GLY A 356 23.36 -17.84 19.01
N LEU A 357 22.90 -17.71 17.76
CA LEU A 357 22.79 -16.43 17.06
C LEU A 357 21.39 -15.82 17.21
N GLY A 358 20.98 -15.57 18.44
CA GLY A 358 19.70 -14.96 18.79
C GLY A 358 19.52 -14.87 20.30
N GLY A 359 18.42 -14.27 20.72
CA GLY A 359 18.14 -14.04 22.13
C GLY A 359 16.71 -13.62 22.38
N THR A 360 16.29 -13.73 23.64
CA THR A 360 14.99 -13.22 24.13
C THR A 360 15.16 -11.95 24.96
N ASP A 361 16.34 -11.34 24.94
CA ASP A 361 16.60 -10.00 25.46
C ASP A 361 16.07 -8.92 24.50
N ARG A 362 16.04 -7.67 24.97
CA ARG A 362 15.84 -6.49 24.11
C ARG A 362 17.17 -6.18 23.44
N MET A 363 17.35 -6.61 22.20
CA MET A 363 18.64 -6.51 21.49
C MET A 363 19.20 -5.09 21.49
N ASP A 364 18.39 -4.09 21.17
CA ASP A 364 18.82 -2.69 21.18
C ASP A 364 19.30 -2.23 22.56
N GLU A 365 18.56 -2.52 23.63
CA GLU A 365 18.91 -2.12 25.00
C GLU A 365 20.11 -2.92 25.56
N THR A 366 20.34 -4.14 25.06
CA THR A 366 21.47 -5.00 25.48
C THR A 366 22.78 -4.59 24.82
N TYR A 367 22.74 -4.19 23.54
CA TYR A 367 23.93 -3.95 22.73
C TYR A 367 24.22 -2.46 22.45
N LEU A 368 23.31 -1.54 22.82
CA LEU A 368 23.55 -0.09 22.78
C LEU A 368 23.68 0.46 24.20
N SER A 369 24.76 1.18 24.47
CA SER A 369 24.98 1.89 25.74
C SER A 369 24.43 3.32 25.74
N SER A 370 24.25 3.89 24.55
CA SER A 370 23.70 5.23 24.31
C SER A 370 22.89 5.26 23.01
N ILE A 371 21.89 6.13 22.96
CA ILE A 371 21.10 6.37 21.75
C ILE A 371 21.92 6.96 20.58
N THR A 372 23.12 7.49 20.86
CA THR A 372 24.06 8.03 19.86
C THR A 372 25.15 7.05 19.47
N ASP A 373 25.10 5.80 19.96
CA ASP A 373 26.10 4.80 19.61
C ASP A 373 26.06 4.48 18.11
N ARG A 374 27.24 4.22 17.54
CA ARG A 374 27.42 3.99 16.09
C ARG A 374 27.71 2.52 15.81
N VAL A 375 26.78 1.66 16.22
CA VAL A 375 26.86 0.20 16.10
C VAL A 375 25.93 -0.29 14.99
N GLU A 376 26.47 -1.08 14.05
CA GLU A 376 25.67 -1.74 13.02
C GLU A 376 24.94 -2.96 13.59
N PRO A 377 23.61 -3.09 13.43
CA PRO A 377 22.85 -4.19 14.04
C PRO A 377 23.34 -5.58 13.65
N PHE A 378 23.64 -5.82 12.37
CA PHE A 378 24.08 -7.13 11.91
C PHE A 378 25.47 -7.54 12.46
N ALA A 379 26.30 -6.59 12.90
CA ALA A 379 27.62 -6.89 13.44
C ALA A 379 27.57 -7.58 14.81
N ILE A 380 26.44 -7.51 15.51
CA ILE A 380 26.21 -8.17 16.80
C ILE A 380 26.28 -9.70 16.67
N HIS A 381 25.77 -10.24 15.57
CA HIS A 381 25.72 -11.69 15.30
C HIS A 381 26.51 -12.10 14.04
N ASN A 382 27.01 -11.12 13.27
CA ASN A 382 27.82 -11.28 12.07
C ASN A 382 27.10 -12.04 10.92
N ASP A 383 25.77 -11.93 10.84
CA ASP A 383 24.96 -12.45 9.73
C ASP A 383 24.53 -11.30 8.80
N GLY A 384 25.07 -11.30 7.57
CA GLY A 384 24.77 -10.28 6.57
C GLY A 384 23.31 -10.25 6.08
N GLY A 385 22.53 -11.28 6.42
CA GLY A 385 21.09 -11.32 6.24
C GLY A 385 20.33 -10.36 7.17
N GLY A 386 20.95 -9.81 8.20
CA GLY A 386 20.28 -8.92 9.17
C GLY A 386 19.59 -9.67 10.29
N THR A 387 18.60 -9.05 10.94
CA THR A 387 17.98 -9.56 12.16
C THR A 387 16.48 -9.75 11.98
N ASN A 388 15.96 -10.91 12.39
CA ASN A 388 14.54 -11.20 12.40
C ASN A 388 13.94 -10.85 13.76
N VAL A 389 12.71 -10.33 13.78
CA VAL A 389 11.79 -10.52 14.91
C VAL A 389 11.43 -12.01 14.96
N TRP A 390 11.70 -12.66 16.09
CA TRP A 390 11.58 -14.09 16.24
C TRP A 390 10.47 -14.44 17.24
N ILE A 391 9.44 -15.14 16.76
CA ILE A 391 8.23 -15.49 17.52
C ILE A 391 7.95 -16.98 17.33
N CYS A 392 7.76 -17.74 18.41
CA CYS A 392 7.34 -19.14 18.33
C CYS A 392 6.22 -19.45 19.30
N TYR A 393 5.18 -20.12 18.80
CA TYR A 393 4.02 -20.57 19.54
C TYR A 393 4.09 -22.07 19.85
N GLY A 394 3.31 -22.51 20.84
CA GLY A 394 3.21 -23.90 21.26
C GLY A 394 4.24 -24.31 22.33
N PRO A 395 4.38 -25.61 22.62
CA PRO A 395 3.86 -26.72 21.84
C PRO A 395 2.34 -26.92 22.02
N PHE A 396 1.68 -27.45 21.00
CA PHE A 396 0.29 -27.87 21.04
C PHE A 396 0.16 -29.35 20.65
N ASP A 397 -0.61 -30.11 21.40
CA ASP A 397 -1.05 -31.45 20.96
C ASP A 397 -2.43 -31.29 20.34
N LEU A 398 -2.62 -31.81 19.13
CA LEU A 398 -3.84 -31.68 18.33
C LEU A 398 -4.30 -33.04 17.85
N GLU A 399 -5.45 -33.51 18.36
CA GLU A 399 -6.15 -34.65 17.79
C GLU A 399 -6.65 -34.33 16.37
N HIS A 400 -6.98 -35.36 15.61
CA HIS A 400 -7.51 -35.16 14.27
C HIS A 400 -8.84 -34.36 14.32
N GLY A 401 -8.91 -33.31 13.52
CA GLY A 401 -10.02 -32.34 13.49
C GLY A 401 -9.91 -31.21 14.51
N GLU A 402 -8.94 -31.23 15.42
CA GLU A 402 -8.72 -30.15 16.39
C GLU A 402 -7.93 -28.98 15.78
N SER A 403 -8.14 -27.79 16.35
CA SER A 403 -7.55 -26.55 15.86
C SER A 403 -6.95 -25.70 16.98
N ILE A 404 -6.00 -24.83 16.62
CA ILE A 404 -5.51 -23.74 17.47
C ILE A 404 -5.64 -22.41 16.71
N ARG A 405 -6.13 -21.37 17.38
CA ARG A 405 -6.22 -20.01 16.84
C ARG A 405 -5.11 -19.13 17.40
N ILE A 406 -4.48 -18.37 16.52
CA ILE A 406 -3.48 -17.35 16.83
C ILE A 406 -3.91 -16.06 16.12
N VAL A 407 -3.95 -14.93 16.83
CA VAL A 407 -4.27 -13.62 16.27
C VAL A 407 -3.10 -12.68 16.50
N GLU A 408 -2.59 -12.14 15.39
CA GLU A 408 -1.47 -11.20 15.35
C GLU A 408 -1.94 -9.86 14.78
N VAL A 409 -1.22 -8.80 15.12
CA VAL A 409 -1.25 -7.54 14.40
C VAL A 409 0.11 -7.30 13.76
N GLU A 410 0.16 -7.05 12.45
CA GLU A 410 1.34 -6.51 11.78
C GLU A 410 1.13 -5.01 11.53
N ALA A 411 1.93 -4.17 12.19
CA ALA A 411 1.76 -2.72 12.20
C ALA A 411 3.03 -2.00 11.78
N ILE A 412 2.85 -0.76 11.34
CA ILE A 412 3.95 0.18 11.09
C ILE A 412 3.52 1.61 11.43
N ASN A 413 4.40 2.34 12.08
CA ASN A 413 4.17 3.75 12.43
C ASN A 413 5.51 4.49 12.59
N GLY A 414 5.47 5.80 12.85
CA GLY A 414 6.65 6.61 13.03
C GLY A 414 6.35 8.11 12.94
N LEU A 415 7.41 8.90 12.81
CA LEU A 415 7.29 10.36 12.67
C LEU A 415 6.52 10.75 11.40
N ASN A 416 5.66 11.76 11.54
CA ASN A 416 4.98 12.37 10.40
C ASN A 416 5.95 13.18 9.53
N ARG A 417 5.55 13.44 8.28
CA ARG A 417 6.41 14.08 7.27
C ARG A 417 6.87 15.49 7.69
N GLN A 418 6.01 16.27 8.34
CA GLN A 418 6.34 17.62 8.78
C GLN A 418 7.45 17.61 9.85
N LEU A 419 7.37 16.68 10.81
CA LEU A 419 8.41 16.49 11.81
C LEU A 419 9.71 15.97 11.19
N CYS A 420 9.63 15.04 10.22
CA CYS A 420 10.82 14.59 9.49
C CYS A 420 11.57 15.75 8.81
N GLU A 421 10.84 16.73 8.27
CA GLU A 421 11.42 17.93 7.65
C GLU A 421 12.01 18.88 8.70
N SER A 422 11.25 19.23 9.74
CA SER A 422 11.68 20.22 10.73
C SER A 422 12.83 19.72 11.61
N VAL A 423 12.78 18.46 12.07
CA VAL A 423 13.85 17.82 12.86
C VAL A 423 15.10 17.65 12.01
N GLY A 424 14.94 17.11 10.80
CA GLY A 424 16.05 16.89 9.88
C GLY A 424 16.78 18.18 9.48
N LYS A 425 16.03 19.24 9.20
CA LYS A 425 16.58 20.56 8.89
C LYS A 425 17.37 21.14 10.06
N GLN A 426 16.79 21.16 11.27
CA GLN A 426 17.46 21.66 12.47
C GLN A 426 18.73 20.87 12.78
N TRP A 427 18.65 19.54 12.67
CA TRP A 427 19.81 18.69 12.81
C TRP A 427 20.90 19.11 11.83
N LEU A 428 20.59 19.34 10.55
CA LEU A 428 21.56 19.71 9.51
C LEU A 428 22.21 21.08 9.76
N GLU A 429 21.43 22.10 10.13
CA GLU A 429 21.86 23.49 10.31
C GLU A 429 22.79 23.71 11.53
N SER A 430 22.83 22.77 12.48
CA SER A 430 23.76 22.77 13.63
C SER A 430 23.60 23.99 14.59
N GLY A 431 22.37 24.24 15.07
CA GLY A 431 21.99 25.44 15.84
C GLY A 431 22.42 25.53 17.32
N GLY A 432 23.09 24.51 17.87
CA GLY A 432 23.73 24.54 19.20
C GLY A 432 22.80 24.38 20.43
N SER A 433 21.48 24.57 20.29
CA SER A 433 20.47 24.23 21.30
C SER A 433 19.23 23.67 20.62
N TYR A 434 18.76 22.51 21.08
CA TYR A 434 17.65 21.76 20.51
C TYR A 434 16.63 21.39 21.57
N ILE A 435 15.35 21.33 21.18
CA ILE A 435 14.24 20.93 22.05
C ILE A 435 13.91 19.45 21.79
N LEU A 436 13.92 18.64 22.85
CA LEU A 436 13.56 17.23 22.83
C LEU A 436 12.02 17.05 22.90
N PRO A 437 11.49 15.86 22.56
CA PRO A 437 10.05 15.59 22.59
C PRO A 437 9.37 15.86 23.95
N ASP A 438 10.10 15.68 25.05
CA ASP A 438 9.63 15.93 26.42
C ASP A 438 9.70 17.42 26.83
N GLY A 439 10.18 18.30 25.95
CA GLY A 439 10.37 19.72 26.18
C GLY A 439 11.70 20.10 26.83
N SER A 440 12.53 19.13 27.23
CA SER A 440 13.89 19.40 27.69
C SER A 440 14.80 19.83 26.53
N THR A 441 16.03 20.26 26.84
CA THR A 441 16.96 20.77 25.82
C THR A 441 18.30 20.05 25.83
N THR A 442 18.88 19.86 24.65
CA THR A 442 20.26 19.36 24.47
C THR A 442 21.06 20.27 23.54
N SER A 443 22.38 20.25 23.65
CA SER A 443 23.31 20.83 22.66
C SER A 443 23.85 19.79 21.67
N ASN A 444 23.60 18.50 21.90
CA ASN A 444 24.02 17.43 21.01
C ASN A 444 22.96 17.22 19.91
N ARG A 445 23.34 17.50 18.67
CA ARG A 445 22.46 17.34 17.50
C ARG A 445 22.03 15.88 17.29
N ASP A 446 22.91 14.91 17.50
CA ASP A 446 22.60 13.50 17.26
C ASP A 446 21.66 12.96 18.33
N GLU A 447 21.86 13.37 19.59
CA GLU A 447 20.88 13.12 20.66
C GLU A 447 19.50 13.68 20.29
N PHE A 448 19.44 14.94 19.85
CA PHE A 448 18.18 15.56 19.41
C PHE A 448 17.48 14.75 18.32
N LYS A 449 18.17 14.45 17.21
CA LYS A 449 17.56 13.72 16.09
C LYS A 449 17.16 12.30 16.50
N ASN A 450 18.02 11.58 17.22
CA ASN A 450 17.78 10.18 17.58
C ASN A 450 16.63 10.06 18.58
N THR A 451 16.52 10.95 19.56
CA THR A 451 15.39 11.00 20.48
C THR A 451 14.07 11.23 19.74
N TRP A 452 14.03 12.14 18.77
CA TRP A 452 12.84 12.31 17.92
C TRP A 452 12.52 11.06 17.11
N VAL A 453 13.51 10.44 16.45
CA VAL A 453 13.27 9.20 15.66
C VAL A 453 12.75 8.08 16.55
N TYR A 454 13.26 7.93 17.77
CA TYR A 454 12.87 6.88 18.70
C TYR A 454 11.48 7.06 19.33
N THR A 455 10.83 8.23 19.20
CA THR A 455 9.37 8.34 19.45
C THR A 455 8.54 7.46 18.50
N GLY A 456 9.15 6.95 17.43
CA GLY A 456 8.53 5.91 16.60
C GLY A 456 8.24 4.60 17.36
N LYS A 457 8.97 4.31 18.45
CA LYS A 457 8.65 3.21 19.38
C LYS A 457 7.28 3.43 20.02
N ASP A 458 7.03 4.62 20.54
CA ASP A 458 5.72 4.99 21.11
C ASP A 458 4.61 4.92 20.06
N SER A 459 4.92 5.35 18.83
CA SER A 459 3.98 5.36 17.71
C SER A 459 3.55 3.94 17.29
N ILE A 460 4.49 2.99 17.21
CA ILE A 460 4.13 1.60 16.89
C ILE A 460 3.38 0.94 18.06
N MET A 461 3.77 1.22 19.31
CA MET A 461 3.05 0.72 20.49
C MET A 461 1.61 1.25 20.56
N LEU A 462 1.38 2.51 20.17
CA LEU A 462 0.03 3.06 20.00
C LEU A 462 -0.78 2.29 18.96
N SER A 463 -0.13 1.84 17.88
CA SER A 463 -0.79 1.07 16.81
C SER A 463 -1.17 -0.32 17.31
N PHE A 464 -0.29 -0.99 18.06
CA PHE A 464 -0.62 -2.25 18.73
C PHE A 464 -1.75 -2.08 19.76
N GLY A 465 -1.72 -0.99 20.55
CA GLY A 465 -2.79 -0.69 21.50
C GLY A 465 -4.15 -0.47 20.83
N ARG A 466 -4.20 0.23 19.69
CA ARG A 466 -5.42 0.37 18.88
C ARG A 466 -5.87 -0.95 18.25
N ALA A 467 -4.95 -1.77 17.77
CA ALA A 467 -5.29 -3.08 17.22
C ALA A 467 -5.84 -4.04 18.29
N LYS A 468 -5.28 -4.03 19.50
CA LYS A 468 -5.81 -4.79 20.64
C LYS A 468 -7.23 -4.34 21.00
N ARG A 469 -7.47 -3.03 21.10
CA ARG A 469 -8.83 -2.48 21.34
C ARG A 469 -9.81 -2.84 20.22
N ASN A 470 -9.37 -2.79 18.97
CA ASN A 470 -10.17 -3.22 17.81
C ASN A 470 -10.55 -4.70 17.92
N PHE A 471 -9.58 -5.56 18.24
CA PHE A 471 -9.79 -7.00 18.45
C PHE A 471 -10.73 -7.29 19.63
N ASP A 472 -10.53 -6.62 20.77
CA ASP A 472 -11.35 -6.81 21.98
C ASP A 472 -12.81 -6.37 21.79
N LEU A 473 -13.07 -5.52 20.79
CA LEU A 473 -14.40 -5.08 20.38
C LEU A 473 -14.99 -5.96 19.27
N ASP A 474 -14.44 -7.15 19.00
CA ASP A 474 -14.85 -8.02 17.89
C ASP A 474 -14.90 -7.28 16.54
N TYR A 475 -13.94 -6.37 16.35
CA TYR A 475 -13.81 -5.49 15.20
C TYR A 475 -14.88 -4.40 15.04
N GLN A 476 -15.80 -4.27 16.00
CA GLN A 476 -16.93 -3.31 16.00
C GLN A 476 -16.48 -1.88 16.33
N ILE A 477 -15.54 -1.36 15.56
CA ILE A 477 -15.09 0.04 15.67
C ILE A 477 -16.13 0.98 15.05
N PRO A 478 -16.25 2.23 15.53
CA PRO A 478 -17.03 3.27 14.86
C PRO A 478 -16.63 3.40 13.38
N GLN A 479 -17.63 3.43 12.50
CA GLN A 479 -17.43 3.38 11.06
C GLN A 479 -17.49 4.79 10.44
N PRO A 480 -16.58 5.13 9.53
CA PRO A 480 -16.73 6.34 8.73
C PRO A 480 -17.86 6.17 7.69
N PRO A 481 -18.39 7.27 7.14
CA PRO A 481 -19.21 7.20 5.92
C PRO A 481 -18.46 6.53 4.77
N LEU A 482 -19.21 5.89 3.87
CA LEU A 482 -18.68 5.34 2.63
C LEU A 482 -18.26 6.48 1.68
N PRO A 483 -17.17 6.32 0.91
CA PRO A 483 -16.81 7.29 -0.12
C PRO A 483 -17.87 7.30 -1.24
N PRO A 484 -17.99 8.39 -2.02
CA PRO A 484 -18.72 8.40 -3.28
C PRO A 484 -18.32 7.24 -4.20
N PRO A 485 -19.29 6.50 -4.78
CA PRO A 485 -18.99 5.44 -5.76
C PRO A 485 -18.35 5.94 -7.07
N LEU A 486 -18.51 7.21 -7.41
CA LEU A 486 -17.95 7.84 -8.62
C LEU A 486 -17.35 9.21 -8.26
N PHE A 487 -16.14 9.49 -8.76
CA PHE A 487 -15.52 10.81 -8.68
C PHE A 487 -14.90 11.18 -10.04
N ASN A 488 -15.19 12.37 -10.54
CA ASN A 488 -14.73 12.87 -11.83
C ASN A 488 -14.07 14.25 -11.65
N VAL A 489 -12.86 14.39 -12.19
CA VAL A 489 -12.11 15.64 -12.24
C VAL A 489 -11.90 16.03 -13.69
N GLN A 490 -12.41 17.19 -14.06
CA GLN A 490 -12.37 17.70 -15.44
C GLN A 490 -11.60 19.02 -15.50
N SER A 491 -10.49 19.01 -16.23
CA SER A 491 -9.72 20.20 -16.60
C SER A 491 -10.58 21.14 -17.44
N GLY A 492 -10.47 22.44 -17.19
CA GLY A 492 -11.26 23.47 -17.87
C GLY A 492 -10.48 24.77 -18.03
N GLY A 493 -10.99 25.68 -18.85
CA GLY A 493 -10.30 26.93 -19.19
C GLY A 493 -10.36 28.02 -18.11
N ASP A 494 -11.37 27.96 -17.25
CA ASP A 494 -11.66 28.91 -16.19
C ASP A 494 -11.65 28.32 -14.78
N ARG A 495 -11.76 26.99 -14.69
CA ARG A 495 -11.84 26.21 -13.46
C ARG A 495 -11.40 24.77 -13.74
N ILE A 496 -11.13 24.02 -12.68
CA ILE A 496 -11.15 22.56 -12.72
C ILE A 496 -12.47 22.14 -12.06
N SER A 497 -13.33 21.43 -12.79
CA SER A 497 -14.65 21.03 -12.28
C SER A 497 -14.59 19.62 -11.71
N LEU A 498 -15.10 19.46 -10.50
CA LEU A 498 -15.15 18.22 -9.75
C LEU A 498 -16.62 17.80 -9.60
N PHE A 499 -16.95 16.55 -9.92
CA PHE A 499 -18.28 15.99 -9.77
C PHE A 499 -18.20 14.59 -9.16
N TRP A 500 -19.13 14.25 -8.28
CA TRP A 500 -19.20 12.92 -7.68
C TRP A 500 -20.64 12.44 -7.54
N SER A 501 -20.83 11.13 -7.40
CA SER A 501 -22.14 10.59 -7.00
C SER A 501 -22.34 10.73 -5.50
N VAL A 502 -23.59 10.80 -5.05
CA VAL A 502 -23.93 10.77 -3.61
C VAL A 502 -23.31 9.53 -2.94
N SER A 503 -22.75 9.72 -1.74
CA SER A 503 -22.33 8.62 -0.86
C SER A 503 -23.55 7.82 -0.43
N GLU A 504 -23.43 6.49 -0.40
CA GLU A 504 -24.48 5.61 0.11
C GLU A 504 -24.79 5.88 1.60
N SER A 505 -23.84 6.47 2.34
CA SER A 505 -24.02 6.86 3.74
C SER A 505 -24.75 8.20 3.93
N GLU A 506 -25.10 8.91 2.87
CA GLU A 506 -25.76 10.22 2.98
C GLU A 506 -27.17 10.14 3.62
N GLY A 507 -27.79 8.96 3.60
CA GLY A 507 -29.04 8.69 4.32
C GLY A 507 -28.89 8.53 5.84
N ASN A 508 -27.66 8.43 6.35
CA ASN A 508 -27.41 8.25 7.78
C ASN A 508 -27.59 9.59 8.52
N GLY A 509 -28.25 9.58 9.69
CA GLY A 509 -28.42 10.78 10.53
C GLY A 509 -27.08 11.41 10.98
N ASP A 510 -26.05 10.55 10.99
CA ASP A 510 -24.61 10.80 10.93
C ASP A 510 -23.99 11.92 10.08
N PHE A 511 -24.53 12.00 8.86
CA PHE A 511 -23.76 12.40 7.70
C PHE A 511 -23.64 13.92 7.63
N ALA A 512 -22.42 14.43 7.58
CA ALA A 512 -22.17 15.88 7.64
C ALA A 512 -21.89 16.47 6.26
N GLY A 513 -21.18 15.75 5.38
CA GLY A 513 -20.92 16.21 4.02
C GLY A 513 -19.62 15.69 3.41
N TYR A 514 -18.99 16.53 2.59
CA TYR A 514 -17.79 16.20 1.82
C TYR A 514 -16.66 17.20 2.06
N LYS A 515 -15.41 16.72 2.09
CA LYS A 515 -14.21 17.56 2.10
C LYS A 515 -13.37 17.30 0.87
N ILE A 516 -12.88 18.36 0.23
CA ILE A 516 -12.10 18.31 -1.00
C ILE A 516 -10.68 18.75 -0.71
N PHE A 517 -9.74 17.96 -1.20
CA PHE A 517 -8.31 18.16 -1.00
C PHE A 517 -7.59 18.26 -2.34
N ARG A 518 -6.57 19.12 -2.41
CA ARG A 518 -5.78 19.35 -3.61
C ARG A 518 -4.28 19.35 -3.32
N ALA A 519 -3.51 18.78 -4.24
CA ALA A 519 -2.06 18.87 -4.29
C ALA A 519 -1.60 19.51 -5.62
N VAL A 520 -0.38 20.05 -5.62
CA VAL A 520 0.24 20.70 -6.78
C VAL A 520 1.46 19.91 -7.24
N GLY A 521 1.61 19.73 -8.55
CA GLY A 521 2.82 19.20 -9.20
C GLY A 521 2.89 17.67 -9.25
N LYS A 522 2.57 16.98 -8.15
CA LYS A 522 2.68 15.51 -8.05
C LYS A 522 1.66 14.89 -7.10
N PRO A 523 1.27 13.62 -7.29
CA PRO A 523 0.25 12.96 -6.46
C PRO A 523 0.79 12.51 -5.09
N ASP A 524 2.12 12.38 -4.93
CA ASP A 524 2.81 11.88 -3.74
C ASP A 524 3.37 13.03 -2.87
N THR A 525 2.50 13.99 -2.54
CA THR A 525 2.85 15.18 -1.75
C THR A 525 1.78 15.51 -0.71
N THR A 526 1.94 16.63 -0.01
CA THR A 526 0.97 17.16 0.94
C THR A 526 -0.21 17.73 0.17
N TYR A 527 -1.42 17.35 0.59
CA TYR A 527 -2.67 17.91 0.07
C TYR A 527 -3.23 18.93 1.07
N GLU A 528 -3.81 19.99 0.56
CA GLU A 528 -4.50 21.02 1.34
C GLU A 528 -6.00 20.87 1.18
N GLU A 529 -6.76 21.04 2.27
CA GLU A 529 -8.22 21.13 2.21
C GLU A 529 -8.60 22.45 1.52
N ILE A 530 -9.34 22.38 0.42
CA ILE A 530 -9.77 23.57 -0.34
C ILE A 530 -11.27 23.85 -0.21
N ALA A 531 -12.06 22.87 0.24
CA ALA A 531 -13.49 23.05 0.49
C ALA A 531 -14.02 22.02 1.50
N THR A 532 -14.96 22.47 2.33
CA THR A 532 -15.88 21.62 3.11
C THR A 532 -17.31 21.96 2.67
N LEU A 533 -18.06 20.95 2.25
CA LEU A 533 -19.38 21.05 1.64
C LEU A 533 -20.39 20.24 2.45
N THR A 534 -21.64 20.71 2.52
CA THR A 534 -22.72 20.01 3.23
C THR A 534 -23.23 18.81 2.43
N SER A 535 -24.03 17.96 3.09
CA SER A 535 -24.88 16.96 2.41
C SER A 535 -25.64 17.56 1.22
N GLY A 536 -25.87 16.75 0.19
CA GLY A 536 -26.63 17.07 -1.01
C GLY A 536 -25.79 17.69 -2.14
N VAL A 537 -24.55 18.07 -1.84
CA VAL A 537 -23.64 18.66 -2.84
C VAL A 537 -22.87 17.57 -3.56
N THR A 538 -22.93 17.59 -4.90
CA THR A 538 -22.28 16.60 -5.78
C THR A 538 -21.35 17.24 -6.82
N GLN A 539 -21.05 18.53 -6.66
CA GLN A 539 -20.19 19.28 -7.57
C GLN A 539 -19.41 20.37 -6.84
N TYR A 540 -18.21 20.66 -7.34
CA TYR A 540 -17.37 21.77 -6.89
C TYR A 540 -16.51 22.27 -8.04
N ASP A 541 -16.47 23.59 -8.23
CA ASP A 541 -15.62 24.23 -9.22
C ASP A 541 -14.41 24.88 -8.53
N ASP A 542 -13.22 24.34 -8.80
CA ASP A 542 -11.98 24.92 -8.29
C ASP A 542 -11.48 26.01 -9.25
N GLU A 543 -11.75 27.27 -8.92
CA GLU A 543 -11.34 28.47 -9.69
C GLU A 543 -9.99 29.05 -9.26
N THR A 544 -9.40 28.51 -8.19
CA THR A 544 -8.11 28.97 -7.63
C THR A 544 -6.83 28.40 -8.27
N PRO A 545 -6.83 27.36 -9.14
CA PRO A 545 -5.64 26.91 -9.82
C PRO A 545 -4.93 28.01 -10.62
N VAL A 546 -3.63 27.83 -10.83
CA VAL A 546 -2.76 28.68 -11.63
C VAL A 546 -2.35 27.90 -12.87
N ARG A 547 -2.41 28.53 -14.04
CA ARG A 547 -2.02 27.89 -15.30
C ARG A 547 -0.55 27.47 -15.28
N GLY A 548 -0.26 26.37 -15.96
CA GLY A 548 1.09 25.81 -16.06
C GLY A 548 1.48 24.87 -14.92
N PHE A 549 0.60 24.65 -13.94
CA PHE A 549 0.77 23.63 -12.90
C PHE A 549 -0.20 22.46 -13.13
N SER A 550 0.23 21.27 -12.69
CA SER A 550 -0.63 20.10 -12.56
C SER A 550 -1.25 20.04 -11.16
N TYR A 551 -2.49 19.57 -11.08
CA TYR A 551 -3.26 19.46 -9.86
C TYR A 551 -3.76 18.04 -9.67
N TYR A 552 -3.76 17.57 -8.42
CA TYR A 552 -4.25 16.25 -8.04
C TYR A 552 -5.27 16.43 -6.93
N TYR A 553 -6.32 15.63 -6.94
CA TYR A 553 -7.45 15.79 -6.04
C TYR A 553 -7.79 14.49 -5.33
N TYR A 554 -8.40 14.61 -4.16
CA TYR A 554 -9.24 13.57 -3.59
C TYR A 554 -10.37 14.24 -2.81
N LEU A 555 -11.40 13.46 -2.49
CA LEU A 555 -12.46 13.93 -1.61
C LEU A 555 -12.85 12.84 -0.61
N VAL A 556 -13.25 13.23 0.59
CA VAL A 556 -13.75 12.29 1.60
C VAL A 556 -15.17 12.66 1.99
N ALA A 557 -16.00 11.65 2.22
CA ALA A 557 -17.26 11.82 2.93
C ALA A 557 -16.97 11.78 4.45
N PHE A 558 -17.64 12.62 5.24
CA PHE A 558 -17.42 12.70 6.69
C PHE A 558 -18.73 12.81 7.47
N ASN A 559 -18.72 12.29 8.70
CA ASN A 559 -19.84 12.39 9.65
C ASN A 559 -19.59 13.48 10.69
N ASP A 560 -20.58 13.74 11.54
CA ASP A 560 -20.50 14.74 12.60
C ASP A 560 -19.82 14.24 13.90
N GLY A 561 -19.41 12.97 13.94
CA GLY A 561 -18.78 12.32 15.08
C GLY A 561 -19.75 11.81 16.15
N SER A 562 -21.06 11.94 15.97
CA SER A 562 -22.07 11.44 16.91
C SER A 562 -22.05 9.91 17.05
N ASN A 563 -21.47 9.18 16.10
CA ASN A 563 -21.26 7.74 16.17
C ASN A 563 -19.93 7.32 16.85
N ASN A 564 -19.07 8.27 17.25
CA ASN A 564 -17.73 8.02 17.78
C ASN A 564 -17.48 8.84 19.06
N THR A 565 -18.18 8.48 20.13
CA THR A 565 -18.22 9.27 21.38
C THR A 565 -17.61 8.57 22.60
N THR A 566 -17.35 7.26 22.54
CA THR A 566 -16.94 6.49 23.74
C THR A 566 -15.44 6.57 24.01
N GLY A 567 -14.62 6.71 22.97
CA GLY A 567 -13.16 6.64 23.09
C GLY A 567 -12.62 5.22 23.28
N GLU A 568 -13.46 4.19 23.14
CA GLU A 568 -13.06 2.79 23.36
C GLU A 568 -12.11 2.31 22.27
N ALA A 569 -12.48 2.44 21.00
CA ALA A 569 -11.64 1.99 19.89
C ALA A 569 -10.50 2.98 19.54
N ASN A 570 -10.78 4.28 19.60
CA ASN A 570 -9.94 5.35 19.04
C ASN A 570 -10.35 6.73 19.61
N PRO A 571 -9.63 7.84 19.32
CA PRO A 571 -10.06 9.19 19.68
C PRO A 571 -11.50 9.51 19.24
N THR A 572 -12.23 10.25 20.08
CA THR A 572 -13.61 10.69 19.77
C THR A 572 -13.64 11.79 18.71
N GLY A 573 -14.80 11.95 18.07
CA GLY A 573 -15.05 13.00 17.09
C GLY A 573 -15.26 12.47 15.68
N LEU A 574 -15.21 13.38 14.71
CA LEU A 574 -15.56 13.09 13.31
C LEU A 574 -14.68 12.00 12.68
N LEU A 575 -15.31 11.18 11.84
CA LEU A 575 -14.67 10.19 11.00
C LEU A 575 -14.92 10.52 9.54
N HIS A 576 -13.98 10.14 8.67
CA HIS A 576 -14.10 10.31 7.24
C HIS A 576 -13.66 9.07 6.46
N SER A 577 -14.20 8.90 5.26
CA SER A 577 -13.78 7.84 4.34
C SER A 577 -12.27 7.92 4.03
N GLY A 578 -11.63 6.79 3.71
CA GLY A 578 -10.21 6.77 3.35
C GLY A 578 -9.89 7.55 2.07
N ARG A 579 -8.81 8.35 2.07
CA ARG A 579 -8.37 9.16 0.90
C ARG A 579 -8.12 8.33 -0.36
N PHE A 580 -7.63 7.09 -0.19
CA PHE A 580 -7.19 6.24 -1.30
C PHE A 580 -8.33 5.78 -2.20
N TYR A 581 -9.58 5.88 -1.74
CA TYR A 581 -10.75 5.54 -2.53
C TYR A 581 -11.10 6.56 -3.62
N THR A 582 -10.65 7.81 -3.52
CA THR A 582 -11.01 8.90 -4.45
C THR A 582 -9.80 9.70 -4.92
N GLN A 583 -8.58 9.25 -4.61
CA GLN A 583 -7.38 9.98 -4.99
C GLN A 583 -7.03 9.82 -6.46
N THR A 584 -6.83 10.94 -7.14
CA THR A 584 -6.33 10.95 -8.51
C THR A 584 -4.84 10.64 -8.55
N THR A 585 -4.44 9.77 -9.47
CA THR A 585 -3.04 9.49 -9.82
C THR A 585 -2.59 10.22 -11.09
N GLU A 586 -3.55 10.71 -11.87
CA GLU A 586 -3.34 11.53 -13.06
C GLU A 586 -3.59 13.02 -12.77
N PRO A 587 -2.89 13.93 -13.47
CA PRO A 587 -3.01 15.36 -13.27
C PRO A 587 -4.24 15.97 -13.97
N ALA A 588 -4.84 16.95 -13.32
CA ALA A 588 -5.77 17.91 -13.92
C ALA A 588 -5.10 19.28 -14.10
N TYR A 589 -5.62 20.09 -15.02
CA TYR A 589 -5.01 21.35 -15.43
C TYR A 589 -6.03 22.48 -15.55
N LEU A 590 -5.62 23.68 -15.13
CA LEU A 590 -6.29 24.90 -15.58
C LEU A 590 -5.78 25.25 -16.97
N ARG A 591 -6.65 25.09 -17.96
CA ARG A 591 -6.39 25.33 -19.38
C ARG A 591 -6.56 26.81 -19.73
N ARG A 592 -6.22 27.21 -20.96
CA ARG A 592 -6.61 28.55 -21.46
C ARG A 592 -8.11 28.56 -21.72
N LYS A 593 -8.79 29.68 -21.43
CA LYS A 593 -10.19 29.85 -21.87
C LYS A 593 -10.23 29.88 -23.41
N PRO A 594 -11.22 29.22 -24.03
CA PRO A 594 -11.51 29.42 -25.44
C PRO A 594 -11.78 30.89 -25.77
N GLY A 595 -11.46 31.29 -27.00
CA GLY A 595 -11.86 32.59 -27.52
C GLY A 595 -13.38 32.70 -27.62
N THR A 596 -13.91 33.91 -27.75
CA THR A 596 -15.35 34.14 -27.91
C THR A 596 -15.83 34.22 -29.36
N ALA A 597 -14.91 34.16 -30.34
CA ALA A 597 -15.23 34.20 -31.75
C ALA A 597 -14.10 33.57 -32.59
N LEU A 598 -14.46 33.01 -33.75
CA LEU A 598 -13.49 32.43 -34.68
C LEU A 598 -12.48 33.46 -35.21
N ASP A 599 -12.83 34.74 -35.21
CA ASP A 599 -11.95 35.84 -35.59
C ASP A 599 -10.87 36.13 -34.54
N SER A 600 -11.08 35.69 -33.29
CA SER A 600 -10.11 35.83 -32.20
C SER A 600 -8.93 34.89 -32.33
N ILE A 601 -9.03 33.82 -33.14
CA ILE A 601 -7.95 32.84 -33.30
C ILE A 601 -6.66 33.54 -33.72
N ARG A 602 -5.56 33.22 -33.03
CA ARG A 602 -4.20 33.68 -33.34
C ARG A 602 -3.27 32.50 -33.51
N VAL A 603 -2.28 32.65 -34.38
CA VAL A 603 -1.15 31.72 -34.51
C VAL A 603 0.07 32.47 -33.97
N VAL A 604 0.77 31.90 -32.99
CA VAL A 604 1.94 32.52 -32.36
C VAL A 604 3.10 31.54 -32.23
N PRO A 605 4.35 31.98 -32.47
CA PRO A 605 4.71 33.23 -33.11
C PRO A 605 4.31 33.23 -34.59
N ASN A 606 3.97 34.39 -35.13
CA ASN A 606 3.69 34.57 -36.56
C ASN A 606 4.25 35.93 -37.02
N PRO A 607 5.38 35.96 -37.74
CA PRO A 607 6.13 34.80 -38.25
C PRO A 607 6.87 34.02 -37.15
N TYR A 608 6.96 32.70 -37.30
CA TYR A 608 7.96 31.89 -36.58
C TYR A 608 9.32 32.08 -37.23
N ASN A 609 10.36 32.38 -36.44
CA ASN A 609 11.73 32.52 -36.93
C ASN A 609 12.69 31.82 -35.98
N ILE A 610 13.37 30.75 -36.45
CA ILE A 610 14.26 29.93 -35.62
C ILE A 610 15.45 30.72 -35.02
N ARG A 611 15.80 31.86 -35.62
CA ARG A 611 16.87 32.75 -35.14
C ARG A 611 16.39 33.76 -34.10
N ALA A 612 15.08 33.99 -33.97
CA ALA A 612 14.50 34.98 -33.06
C ALA A 612 14.28 34.42 -31.64
N LYS A 613 15.31 33.78 -31.07
CA LYS A 613 15.22 32.97 -29.84
C LYS A 613 14.56 33.70 -28.65
N ASP A 614 14.78 35.01 -28.53
CA ASP A 614 14.23 35.83 -27.45
C ASP A 614 12.70 36.04 -27.52
N PHE A 615 12.09 35.75 -28.68
CA PHE A 615 10.66 35.85 -28.94
C PHE A 615 9.98 34.47 -29.11
N LEU A 616 10.74 33.38 -28.95
CA LEU A 616 10.22 32.01 -28.99
C LEU A 616 9.98 31.48 -27.58
N TYR A 617 9.26 30.37 -27.48
CA TYR A 617 9.07 29.64 -26.23
C TYR A 617 10.42 29.12 -25.72
N PRO A 618 10.87 29.50 -24.50
CA PRO A 618 12.17 29.07 -23.97
C PRO A 618 12.28 27.55 -23.91
N ASN A 619 13.36 27.00 -24.47
CA ASN A 619 13.64 25.55 -24.55
C ASN A 619 12.61 24.71 -25.36
N GLU A 620 11.71 25.34 -26.11
CA GLU A 620 10.73 24.66 -26.97
C GLU A 620 10.92 25.07 -28.45
N PRO A 621 11.99 24.57 -29.11
CA PRO A 621 12.22 24.89 -30.52
C PRO A 621 11.09 24.35 -31.39
N ASP A 622 10.81 25.04 -32.49
CA ASP A 622 9.82 24.65 -33.50
C ASP A 622 8.35 24.64 -33.05
N LYS A 623 8.07 25.10 -31.83
CA LYS A 623 6.72 25.24 -31.30
C LYS A 623 5.99 26.44 -31.89
N ILE A 624 4.81 26.17 -32.44
CA ILE A 624 3.79 27.14 -32.83
C ILE A 624 2.52 26.81 -32.06
N THR A 625 1.89 27.83 -31.47
CA THR A 625 0.67 27.67 -30.69
C THR A 625 -0.48 28.40 -31.37
N PHE A 626 -1.61 27.70 -31.51
CA PHE A 626 -2.89 28.27 -31.86
C PHE A 626 -3.57 28.75 -30.58
N LEU A 627 -3.96 30.01 -30.50
CA LEU A 627 -4.59 30.62 -29.33
C LEU A 627 -6.00 31.10 -29.68
N GLU A 628 -6.84 31.21 -28.65
CA GLU A 628 -8.25 31.64 -28.74
C GLU A 628 -9.07 30.73 -29.68
N ILE A 629 -8.70 29.44 -29.76
CA ILE A 629 -9.40 28.44 -30.58
C ILE A 629 -10.70 27.98 -29.91
N PRO A 630 -11.65 27.40 -30.69
CA PRO A 630 -12.82 26.73 -30.13
C PRO A 630 -12.41 25.52 -29.27
N PRO A 631 -13.17 25.21 -28.21
CA PRO A 631 -12.83 24.13 -27.27
C PRO A 631 -12.91 22.72 -27.88
N GLN A 632 -13.63 22.58 -29.00
CA GLN A 632 -13.82 21.32 -29.72
C GLN A 632 -13.70 21.64 -31.21
N CYS A 633 -12.53 21.41 -31.79
CA CYS A 633 -12.30 21.69 -33.21
C CYS A 633 -11.28 20.76 -33.85
N LEU A 634 -11.31 20.69 -35.17
CA LEU A 634 -10.31 20.03 -35.99
C LEU A 634 -9.36 21.09 -36.54
N ILE A 635 -8.06 20.93 -36.32
CA ILE A 635 -7.04 21.83 -36.87
C ILE A 635 -6.28 21.09 -37.96
N LYS A 636 -6.37 21.59 -39.19
CA LYS A 636 -5.65 21.06 -40.35
C LYS A 636 -4.62 22.05 -40.84
N ILE A 637 -3.41 21.59 -41.06
CA ILE A 637 -2.28 22.42 -41.47
C ILE A 637 -1.91 22.06 -42.91
N PHE A 638 -1.89 23.07 -43.78
CA PHE A 638 -1.61 22.93 -45.20
C PHE A 638 -0.40 23.76 -45.63
N THR A 639 0.26 23.31 -46.71
CA THR A 639 1.24 24.12 -47.46
C THR A 639 0.56 25.26 -48.21
N GLU A 640 1.34 26.18 -48.79
CA GLU A 640 0.82 27.25 -49.65
C GLU A 640 0.13 26.74 -50.92
N ARG A 641 0.39 25.48 -51.30
CA ARG A 641 -0.22 24.79 -52.45
C ARG A 641 -1.51 24.05 -52.10
N GLY A 642 -1.86 23.97 -50.81
CA GLY A 642 -3.04 23.26 -50.33
C GLY A 642 -2.82 21.79 -50.00
N ASP A 643 -1.57 21.33 -49.86
CA ASP A 643 -1.27 19.96 -49.44
C ASP A 643 -1.45 19.84 -47.92
N LEU A 644 -2.27 18.89 -47.45
CA LEU A 644 -2.45 18.62 -46.02
C LEU A 644 -1.19 17.95 -45.46
N ILE A 645 -0.59 18.55 -44.44
CA ILE A 645 0.67 18.06 -43.85
C ILE A 645 0.54 17.65 -42.38
N HIS A 646 -0.49 18.12 -41.68
CA HIS A 646 -0.76 17.73 -40.30
C HIS A 646 -2.23 17.94 -39.94
N GLU A 647 -2.75 17.11 -39.02
CA GLU A 647 -4.11 17.17 -38.51
C GLU A 647 -4.07 16.95 -36.99
N ILE A 648 -4.79 17.80 -36.26
CA ILE A 648 -4.91 17.76 -34.80
C ILE A 648 -6.40 17.74 -34.46
N ASP A 649 -6.83 16.69 -33.76
CA ASP A 649 -8.17 16.61 -33.19
C ASP A 649 -8.15 17.26 -31.79
N HIS A 650 -8.62 18.50 -31.73
CA HIS A 650 -8.60 19.30 -30.51
C HIS A 650 -9.90 19.11 -29.73
N THR A 651 -9.84 18.24 -28.72
CA THR A 651 -11.01 17.82 -27.92
C THR A 651 -10.85 18.10 -26.43
N ASP A 652 -9.80 18.81 -26.02
CA ASP A 652 -9.47 19.00 -24.60
C ASP A 652 -10.21 20.19 -23.96
N GLY A 653 -11.00 20.94 -24.73
CA GLY A 653 -11.80 22.04 -24.20
C GLY A 653 -11.02 23.34 -23.92
N SER A 654 -9.71 23.37 -24.18
CA SER A 654 -8.92 24.58 -24.00
C SER A 654 -9.10 25.58 -25.14
N GLY A 655 -8.57 26.78 -24.94
CA GLY A 655 -8.46 27.81 -25.97
C GLY A 655 -7.13 27.82 -26.67
N ASP A 656 -6.31 26.78 -26.53
CA ASP A 656 -5.00 26.71 -27.15
C ASP A 656 -4.54 25.31 -27.56
N GLU A 657 -3.75 25.22 -28.62
CA GLU A 657 -3.20 23.96 -29.10
C GLU A 657 -1.81 24.18 -29.70
N SER A 658 -0.87 23.28 -29.42
CA SER A 658 0.53 23.43 -29.86
C SER A 658 0.89 22.46 -30.98
N TRP A 659 1.66 22.95 -31.95
CA TRP A 659 2.22 22.17 -33.04
C TRP A 659 3.73 22.42 -33.16
N ASN A 660 4.52 21.35 -33.08
CA ASN A 660 5.98 21.42 -33.13
C ASN A 660 6.56 21.52 -34.56
N SER A 661 5.80 22.06 -35.50
CA SER A 661 6.20 22.22 -36.91
C SER A 661 6.67 20.92 -37.58
N VAL A 662 6.08 19.78 -37.17
CA VAL A 662 6.36 18.44 -37.69
C VAL A 662 5.11 17.89 -38.38
N THR A 663 5.29 17.39 -39.59
CA THR A 663 4.22 16.77 -40.40
C THR A 663 3.78 15.42 -39.81
N SER A 664 2.62 14.90 -40.24
CA SER A 664 2.16 13.56 -39.86
C SER A 664 3.13 12.43 -40.26
N SER A 665 3.99 12.67 -41.25
CA SER A 665 5.07 11.76 -41.67
C SER A 665 6.38 11.97 -40.88
N ARG A 666 6.33 12.68 -39.75
CA ARG A 666 7.47 13.00 -38.86
C ARG A 666 8.60 13.77 -39.54
N GLN A 667 8.29 14.56 -40.57
CA GLN A 667 9.24 15.47 -41.20
C GLN A 667 9.06 16.89 -40.67
N VAL A 668 10.17 17.54 -40.36
CA VAL A 668 10.20 18.96 -39.97
C VAL A 668 9.92 19.82 -41.21
N VAL A 669 8.99 20.77 -41.10
CA VAL A 669 8.57 21.63 -42.23
C VAL A 669 9.63 22.69 -42.57
N VAL A 670 9.71 23.14 -43.82
CA VAL A 670 10.71 24.13 -44.29
C VAL A 670 10.20 25.57 -44.21
N SER A 671 11.07 26.55 -44.47
CA SER A 671 10.67 27.96 -44.57
C SER A 671 9.59 28.16 -45.64
N GLY A 672 8.49 28.84 -45.30
CA GLY A 672 7.35 28.98 -46.20
C GLY A 672 6.12 29.60 -45.54
N VAL A 673 5.06 29.74 -46.34
CA VAL A 673 3.74 30.17 -45.87
C VAL A 673 2.87 28.93 -45.67
N TYR A 674 2.22 28.85 -44.51
CA TYR A 674 1.35 27.74 -44.15
C TYR A 674 -0.04 28.25 -43.82
N ILE A 675 -1.03 27.36 -43.96
CA ILE A 675 -2.44 27.65 -43.75
C ILE A 675 -2.97 26.71 -42.67
N ALA A 676 -3.44 27.25 -41.56
CA ALA A 676 -4.19 26.53 -40.55
C ALA A 676 -5.69 26.72 -40.82
N TYR A 677 -6.40 25.62 -41.01
CA TYR A 677 -7.86 25.54 -41.12
C TYR A 677 -8.41 24.97 -39.81
N PHE A 678 -9.40 25.65 -39.25
CA PHE A 678 -10.09 25.27 -38.02
C PHE A 678 -11.54 24.96 -38.36
N GLU A 679 -12.04 23.82 -37.89
CA GLU A 679 -13.44 23.44 -38.03
C GLU A 679 -14.03 23.05 -36.68
N VAL A 680 -15.08 23.74 -36.27
CA VAL A 680 -15.77 23.46 -35.00
C VAL A 680 -16.46 22.09 -35.10
N THR A 681 -16.10 21.16 -34.23
CA THR A 681 -16.64 19.78 -34.26
C THR A 681 -17.88 19.60 -33.40
N GLN A 682 -18.10 20.49 -32.42
CA GLN A 682 -19.26 20.47 -31.52
C GLN A 682 -19.78 21.89 -31.21
N ASN A 683 -21.08 22.01 -30.92
CA ASN A 683 -21.62 23.28 -30.45
C ASN A 683 -21.01 23.63 -29.08
N TYR A 684 -20.63 24.89 -28.91
CA TYR A 684 -20.17 25.42 -27.62
C TYR A 684 -21.05 26.59 -27.21
N VAL A 685 -21.60 26.50 -26.00
CA VAL A 685 -22.50 27.49 -25.42
C VAL A 685 -21.83 28.21 -24.26
N ASN A 686 -22.16 29.49 -24.10
CA ASN A 686 -21.90 30.19 -22.86
C ASN A 686 -22.76 29.55 -21.76
N LYS A 687 -22.13 29.02 -20.72
CA LYS A 687 -22.85 28.35 -19.61
C LYS A 687 -23.73 29.30 -18.78
N GLU A 688 -23.41 30.60 -18.77
CA GLU A 688 -24.17 31.60 -18.00
C GLU A 688 -25.37 32.16 -18.78
N THR A 689 -25.19 32.45 -20.06
CA THR A 689 -26.27 33.07 -20.88
C THR A 689 -27.05 32.07 -21.72
N GLY A 690 -26.52 30.86 -21.92
CA GLY A 690 -27.09 29.84 -22.82
C GLY A 690 -26.85 30.11 -24.31
N ASP A 691 -26.20 31.23 -24.66
CA ASP A 691 -25.96 31.60 -26.04
C ASP A 691 -24.92 30.69 -26.70
N ILE A 692 -25.15 30.31 -27.95
CA ILE A 692 -24.18 29.54 -28.73
C ILE A 692 -23.03 30.46 -29.17
N ILE A 693 -21.83 30.23 -28.63
CA ILE A 693 -20.59 30.92 -29.00
C ILE A 693 -20.02 30.32 -30.29
N TYR A 694 -19.96 28.99 -30.38
CA TYR A 694 -19.52 28.26 -31.58
C TYR A 694 -20.58 27.24 -32.01
N LYS A 695 -20.87 27.19 -33.31
CA LYS A 695 -21.73 26.18 -33.92
C LYS A 695 -20.88 25.15 -34.65
N LYS A 696 -21.24 23.86 -34.50
CA LYS A 696 -20.66 22.77 -35.28
C LYS A 696 -20.68 23.09 -36.77
N GLY A 697 -19.56 22.87 -37.44
CA GLY A 697 -19.36 23.15 -38.86
C GLY A 697 -18.97 24.59 -39.20
N GLN A 698 -18.86 25.49 -38.21
CA GLN A 698 -18.22 26.79 -38.47
C GLN A 698 -16.73 26.60 -38.70
N THR A 699 -16.16 27.40 -39.61
CA THR A 699 -14.77 27.25 -40.06
C THR A 699 -14.01 28.57 -40.00
N ALA A 700 -12.72 28.51 -39.72
CA ALA A 700 -11.81 29.65 -39.80
C ALA A 700 -10.51 29.27 -40.50
N ILE A 701 -9.85 30.24 -41.12
CA ILE A 701 -8.55 30.06 -41.75
C ILE A 701 -7.58 31.09 -41.18
N ARG A 702 -6.35 30.66 -40.87
CA ARG A 702 -5.23 31.54 -40.52
C ARG A 702 -4.01 31.22 -41.38
N LYS A 703 -3.35 32.27 -41.85
CA LYS A 703 -2.08 32.18 -42.57
C LYS A 703 -0.95 32.50 -41.60
N PHE A 704 0.11 31.73 -41.65
CA PHE A 704 1.30 31.97 -40.85
C PHE A 704 2.57 31.63 -41.61
N VAL A 705 3.68 32.19 -41.18
CA VAL A 705 4.97 32.08 -41.87
C VAL A 705 5.98 31.40 -40.97
N ILE A 706 6.73 30.45 -41.53
CA ILE A 706 7.86 29.80 -40.87
C ILE A 706 9.14 30.23 -41.57
N ILE A 707 10.13 30.65 -40.79
CA ILE A 707 11.47 31.06 -41.23
C ILE A 707 12.48 30.21 -40.47
N ARG A 708 13.17 29.32 -41.18
CA ARG A 708 14.29 28.51 -40.69
C ARG A 708 15.62 29.02 -41.23
#